data_AF-F4B982-F1
#
_entry.id   AF-F4B982-F1
#
_cell.length_a   1.000
_cell.length_b   1.000
_cell.length_c   1.000
_cell.angle_alpha   90.00
_cell.angle_beta   90.00
_cell.angle_gamma   90.00
#
_symmetry.space_group_name_H-M   'P 1'
#
loop_
_entity.id
_entity.type
_entity.pdbx_description
1 polymer ?
#
loop_
_entity_poly.entity_id
_entity_poly.type
_entity_poly.pdbx_seq_one_letter_code
_entity_poly.pdbx_strand_id
1 'polypeptide(L)'
;MAILVGVASSAYLLSQTHPTTAQPNYLKNAQWVPPSAVKPGEWVKVTNQDFAPVNKTEVFLDGWIGCHVAAMDSWLIFYVLSHYGFNFTYEFHTSDPYRTPPNVPGLIFEGYKAPKNSPIIFDWIYMYNQYLNEALLPTPQPMNYSISNTIAIYYGLMELKEFAPQWVYNIAVTYNVPIVGQYKSPPHVVTMLIVTGPNGTWLLLGPSYPPSAIDKLTPEEVMEELITQSNPELMKAIHQFWQILNESMGKPSVAVSVCVQAEEITSYLHGFGFTTYYYPCNYPKEATGPSCWIMYANSECRNPVFSGDLNTSWIYQQMNAFQYGNITAWEEDIKLLGSEFGSGYEQAAGDAVGPSFANGIVYVGSDSGQLYAINAYTGKAVWILTTPAAVIMSEPVVYHGLVYVGLGPATFTYEQGKLNAYGGGHRGLYTGLTGLLAVNASTGVPKWLFLTKSQAMPTPVVYNGMVIFDDGDGNVYALNATNGQLIWNYSYDGSANMASLNLYIGKGYALVITAFSPGYPVNMSAIIALYANNGTPAYIIKVPFAYGSSVGDAVPAIYGCYLVDSFMGYPIYHGVYLNQIYVRQVLLVANVTNGKIIYVKNITGYGHPGDDNNGFSPLVYNGIIYVPSHINRTVAAFNLSTGKLIWVSPKLYHASLADQPVYYDGYIIVPDFDHIAVLNATTGQLVNKYYVGVDLGKDQPVIVGNDLIDSSIFGYIIAVPLCLVL
;
A
#
# COMPACT_ATOMS: atom_id res chain seq x y z
N MET A 1 -73.44 1.21 3.24
CA MET A 1 -73.83 0.62 4.54
C MET A 1 -72.68 0.89 5.49
N ALA A 2 -72.89 1.79 6.44
CA ALA A 2 -71.88 2.37 7.32
C ALA A 2 -71.73 1.56 8.61
N ILE A 3 -70.49 1.41 9.11
CA ILE A 3 -70.17 1.01 10.49
C ILE A 3 -68.94 1.86 10.89
N LEU A 4 -69.14 3.03 11.53
CA LEU A 4 -69.12 3.30 12.98
C LEU A 4 -67.78 2.97 13.66
N VAL A 5 -66.90 3.98 13.73
CA VAL A 5 -65.84 4.08 14.76
C VAL A 5 -66.30 5.14 15.75
N GLY A 6 -66.53 4.72 16.99
CA GLY A 6 -66.91 5.58 18.11
C GLY A 6 -65.69 6.30 18.67
N VAL A 7 -65.86 7.60 18.87
CA VAL A 7 -64.92 8.54 19.48
C VAL A 7 -64.97 8.37 21.00
N ALA A 8 -63.82 8.19 21.65
CA ALA A 8 -63.66 8.44 23.08
C ALA A 8 -62.47 9.39 23.27
N SER A 9 -62.81 10.67 23.37
CA SER A 9 -61.93 11.77 23.77
C SER A 9 -61.51 11.60 25.22
N SER A 10 -60.22 11.69 25.50
CA SER A 10 -59.68 11.92 26.84
C SER A 10 -58.81 13.17 26.79
N ALA A 11 -59.41 14.31 27.18
CA ALA A 11 -58.70 15.52 27.54
C ALA A 11 -58.52 15.55 29.07
N TYR A 12 -57.47 16.25 29.52
CA TYR A 12 -57.00 16.47 30.91
C TYR A 12 -56.13 15.31 31.47
N LEU A 13 -54.91 15.52 31.99
CA LEU A 13 -54.29 16.72 32.58
C LEU A 13 -52.81 16.88 32.15
N LEU A 14 -52.48 18.10 31.73
CA LEU A 14 -51.16 18.71 31.87
C LEU A 14 -50.87 18.86 33.38
N SER A 15 -49.98 18.05 33.94
CA SER A 15 -49.20 18.49 35.10
C SER A 15 -47.83 18.92 34.60
N GLN A 16 -47.62 20.23 34.62
CA GLN A 16 -46.31 20.87 34.51
C GLN A 16 -45.41 20.33 35.62
N THR A 17 -44.55 19.38 35.29
CA THR A 17 -43.31 19.17 36.05
C THR A 17 -42.18 19.63 35.15
N HIS A 18 -41.75 20.87 35.35
CA HIS A 18 -40.42 21.29 34.94
C HIS A 18 -39.41 20.24 35.43
N PRO A 19 -38.48 19.76 34.59
CA PRO A 19 -37.38 18.98 35.09
C PRO A 19 -36.59 19.89 36.03
N THR A 20 -36.65 19.56 37.32
CA THR A 20 -35.77 20.15 38.32
C THR A 20 -34.33 19.96 37.85
N THR A 21 -33.57 21.05 37.90
CA THR A 21 -32.13 21.19 37.63
C THR A 21 -31.26 20.42 38.63
N ALA A 22 -31.59 19.16 38.91
CA ALA A 22 -30.77 18.28 39.72
C ALA A 22 -29.93 17.40 38.78
N GLN A 23 -28.66 17.78 38.60
CA GLN A 23 -27.69 16.90 37.98
C GLN A 23 -27.61 15.56 38.76
N PRO A 24 -27.41 14.41 38.09
CA PRO A 24 -27.26 13.13 38.76
C PRO A 24 -26.17 13.18 39.84
N ASN A 25 -26.50 12.71 41.05
CA ASN A 25 -25.65 12.77 42.26
C ASN A 25 -24.31 11.98 42.19
N TYR A 26 -23.94 11.39 41.06
CA TYR A 26 -22.68 10.63 40.90
C TYR A 26 -21.44 11.52 40.67
N LEU A 27 -21.63 12.81 40.36
CA LEU A 27 -20.55 13.77 40.10
C LEU A 27 -19.82 14.29 41.35
N LYS A 28 -20.27 13.95 42.57
CA LYS A 28 -19.67 14.49 43.80
C LYS A 28 -18.33 13.85 44.20
N ASN A 29 -17.92 12.75 43.57
CA ASN A 29 -16.72 12.00 43.95
C ASN A 29 -15.67 11.86 42.84
N ALA A 30 -15.85 12.47 41.67
CA ALA A 30 -14.90 12.37 40.56
C ALA A 30 -14.56 13.75 40.00
N GLN A 31 -13.30 13.95 39.60
CA GLN A 31 -12.74 15.18 39.04
C GLN A 31 -13.29 15.47 37.64
N TRP A 32 -14.60 15.72 37.53
CA TRP A 32 -15.24 16.05 36.26
C TRP A 32 -15.15 17.55 35.97
N VAL A 33 -14.88 17.87 34.71
CA VAL A 33 -14.88 19.25 34.22
C VAL A 33 -16.34 19.76 34.14
N PRO A 34 -16.64 21.01 34.57
CA PRO A 34 -18.00 21.53 34.51
C PRO A 34 -18.50 21.67 33.05
N PRO A 35 -19.81 21.47 32.77
CA PRO A 35 -20.35 21.57 31.41
C PRO A 35 -20.06 22.89 30.69
N SER A 36 -19.93 24.00 31.42
CA SER A 36 -19.58 25.31 30.86
C SER A 36 -18.19 25.39 30.24
N ALA A 37 -17.31 24.41 30.49
CA ALA A 37 -15.97 24.35 29.92
C ALA A 37 -15.89 23.46 28.67
N VAL A 38 -16.97 22.76 28.30
CA VAL A 38 -17.05 21.97 27.07
C VAL A 38 -17.68 22.84 25.97
N LYS A 39 -16.95 23.04 24.88
CA LYS A 39 -17.41 23.79 23.71
C LYS A 39 -17.52 22.87 22.49
N PRO A 40 -18.52 23.06 21.61
CA PRO A 40 -18.59 22.31 20.37
C PRO A 40 -17.34 22.50 19.50
N GLY A 41 -16.86 21.43 18.87
CA GLY A 41 -15.67 21.38 18.02
C GLY A 41 -14.33 21.40 18.77
N GLU A 42 -14.33 21.39 20.10
CA GLU A 42 -13.10 21.37 20.92
C GLU A 42 -13.01 20.07 21.75
N TRP A 43 -11.83 19.43 21.74
CA TRP A 43 -11.53 18.31 22.62
C TRP A 43 -11.33 18.77 24.06
N VAL A 44 -12.00 18.12 25.00
CA VAL A 44 -11.87 18.39 26.44
C VAL A 44 -11.66 17.10 27.21
N LYS A 45 -10.61 17.04 28.03
CA LYS A 45 -10.45 15.96 29.02
C LYS A 45 -11.47 16.15 30.13
N VAL A 46 -12.58 15.41 30.07
CA VAL A 46 -13.72 15.60 30.98
C VAL A 46 -13.51 14.95 32.34
N THR A 47 -12.67 13.91 32.44
CA THR A 47 -12.31 13.27 33.71
C THR A 47 -10.98 12.51 33.59
N ASN A 48 -10.31 12.28 34.72
CA ASN A 48 -9.15 11.38 34.81
C ASN A 48 -9.54 9.90 34.96
N GLN A 49 -10.83 9.60 35.00
CA GLN A 49 -11.32 8.23 35.11
C GLN A 49 -11.15 7.47 33.78
N ASP A 50 -10.73 6.22 33.86
CA ASP A 50 -10.74 5.26 32.75
C ASP A 50 -12.05 4.47 32.78
N PHE A 51 -12.74 4.40 31.63
CA PHE A 51 -13.94 3.59 31.45
C PHE A 51 -13.74 2.43 30.48
N ALA A 52 -12.58 2.36 29.82
CA ALA A 52 -12.26 1.28 28.90
C ALA A 52 -12.03 -0.03 29.66
N PRO A 53 -12.14 -1.19 28.99
CA PRO A 53 -11.65 -2.44 29.51
C PRO A 53 -10.16 -2.35 29.91
N VAL A 54 -9.76 -3.17 30.88
CA VAL A 54 -8.37 -3.19 31.39
C VAL A 54 -7.38 -3.35 30.24
N ASN A 55 -6.39 -2.45 30.18
CA ASN A 55 -5.34 -2.38 29.15
C ASN A 55 -5.87 -2.09 27.73
N LYS A 56 -7.03 -1.46 27.59
CA LYS A 56 -7.58 -1.00 26.31
C LYS A 56 -7.76 0.50 26.28
N THR A 57 -7.96 1.03 25.10
CA THR A 57 -8.50 2.36 24.85
C THR A 57 -9.75 2.21 24.02
N GLU A 58 -10.82 2.92 24.39
CA GLU A 58 -12.11 2.82 23.73
C GLU A 58 -12.48 4.18 23.13
N VAL A 59 -12.82 4.16 21.85
CA VAL A 59 -13.29 5.30 21.07
C VAL A 59 -14.78 5.09 20.85
N PHE A 60 -15.60 6.07 21.17
CA PHE A 60 -17.04 5.97 21.04
C PHE A 60 -17.56 7.11 20.16
N LEU A 61 -18.38 6.80 19.16
CA LEU A 61 -19.08 7.77 18.32
C LEU A 61 -20.59 7.47 18.32
N ASP A 62 -21.41 8.45 18.67
CA ASP A 62 -22.85 8.39 18.40
C ASP A 62 -23.25 9.19 17.15
N GLY A 63 -24.20 8.62 16.42
CA GLY A 63 -24.87 9.26 15.31
C GLY A 63 -26.34 8.88 15.28
N TRP A 64 -27.11 9.55 14.45
CA TRP A 64 -28.50 9.19 14.17
C TRP A 64 -28.71 8.97 12.68
N ILE A 65 -29.85 8.39 12.31
CA ILE A 65 -30.17 8.14 10.91
C ILE A 65 -30.17 9.42 10.07
N GLY A 66 -29.27 9.50 9.09
CA GLY A 66 -29.09 10.69 8.24
C GLY A 66 -28.18 11.78 8.85
N CYS A 67 -27.45 11.49 9.93
CA CYS A 67 -26.51 12.44 10.54
C CYS A 67 -25.31 12.73 9.63
N HIS A 68 -25.25 13.96 9.11
CA HIS A 68 -24.10 14.42 8.31
C HIS A 68 -22.83 14.65 9.16
N VAL A 69 -22.96 14.92 10.46
CA VAL A 69 -21.81 15.17 11.36
C VAL A 69 -21.07 13.87 11.68
N ALA A 70 -21.77 12.84 12.14
CA ALA A 70 -21.15 11.54 12.43
C ALA A 70 -20.59 10.87 11.17
N ALA A 71 -21.27 11.02 10.03
CA ALA A 71 -20.76 10.54 8.73
C ALA A 71 -19.52 11.32 8.25
N MET A 72 -19.36 12.58 8.66
CA MET A 72 -18.18 13.37 8.38
C MET A 72 -17.02 12.95 9.31
N ASP A 73 -17.26 12.88 10.61
CA ASP A 73 -16.24 12.51 11.61
C ASP A 73 -15.71 11.08 11.41
N SER A 74 -16.48 10.19 10.77
CA SER A 74 -16.04 8.83 10.46
C SER A 74 -14.81 8.77 9.53
N TRP A 75 -14.64 9.73 8.60
CA TRP A 75 -13.45 9.82 7.72
C TRP A 75 -12.17 10.01 8.53
N LEU A 76 -12.21 10.95 9.47
CA LEU A 76 -11.11 11.25 10.37
C LEU A 76 -10.80 10.06 11.29
N ILE A 77 -11.83 9.40 11.84
CA ILE A 77 -11.65 8.28 12.76
C ILE A 77 -11.02 7.10 12.02
N PHE A 78 -11.57 6.77 10.85
CA PHE A 78 -11.03 5.70 10.01
C PHE A 78 -9.58 5.97 9.66
N TYR A 79 -9.27 7.17 9.18
CA TYR A 79 -7.91 7.53 8.80
C TYR A 79 -6.95 7.40 9.98
N VAL A 80 -7.29 7.96 11.15
CA VAL A 80 -6.40 7.90 12.32
C VAL A 80 -6.15 6.47 12.76
N LEU A 81 -7.22 5.68 12.89
CA LEU A 81 -7.11 4.31 13.37
C LEU A 81 -6.40 3.41 12.35
N SER A 82 -6.59 3.59 11.05
CA SER A 82 -5.95 2.76 10.02
C SER A 82 -4.51 3.16 9.69
N HIS A 83 -4.16 4.45 9.69
CA HIS A 83 -2.87 4.93 9.15
C HIS A 83 -1.76 5.13 10.19
N TYR A 84 -2.11 5.41 11.45
CA TYR A 84 -1.11 5.66 12.50
C TYR A 84 -0.72 4.39 13.28
N GLY A 85 -0.84 3.22 12.64
CA GLY A 85 -0.40 1.94 13.20
C GLY A 85 -1.22 1.45 14.39
N PHE A 86 -2.47 1.89 14.50
CA PHE A 86 -3.37 1.42 15.54
C PHE A 86 -4.16 0.21 15.04
N ASN A 87 -3.80 -0.98 15.52
CA ASN A 87 -4.75 -2.08 15.48
C ASN A 87 -5.99 -1.63 16.28
N PHE A 88 -7.18 -1.73 15.70
CA PHE A 88 -8.47 -1.47 16.37
C PHE A 88 -9.44 -2.63 16.17
N THR A 89 -10.35 -2.87 17.10
CA THR A 89 -11.57 -3.64 16.87
C THR A 89 -12.72 -2.65 16.79
N TYR A 90 -13.79 -2.96 16.04
CA TYR A 90 -14.97 -2.10 16.06
C TYR A 90 -16.23 -2.91 16.36
N GLU A 91 -17.17 -2.27 17.05
CA GLU A 91 -18.50 -2.80 17.32
C GLU A 91 -19.55 -1.80 16.82
N PHE A 92 -20.50 -2.29 16.03
CA PHE A 92 -21.59 -1.48 15.51
C PHE A 92 -22.88 -1.79 16.24
N HIS A 93 -23.48 -0.77 16.85
CA HIS A 93 -24.73 -0.86 17.58
C HIS A 93 -25.77 -0.01 16.86
N THR A 94 -26.93 -0.58 16.53
CA THR A 94 -28.03 0.15 15.89
C THR A 94 -29.35 -0.09 16.62
N SER A 95 -30.13 0.97 16.76
CA SER A 95 -31.51 0.91 17.28
C SER A 95 -32.56 0.96 16.17
N ASP A 96 -32.16 0.97 14.88
CA ASP A 96 -33.08 0.93 13.74
C ASP A 96 -33.80 -0.43 13.68
N PRO A 97 -35.12 -0.47 13.96
CA PRO A 97 -35.86 -1.73 13.99
C PRO A 97 -36.08 -2.34 12.60
N TYR A 98 -35.68 -1.65 11.53
CA TYR A 98 -35.89 -2.04 10.14
C TYR A 98 -34.60 -2.44 9.40
N ARG A 99 -33.43 -2.43 10.06
CA ARG A 99 -32.13 -2.62 9.39
C ARG A 99 -31.24 -3.66 10.08
N THR A 100 -31.00 -4.78 9.41
CA THR A 100 -29.93 -5.76 9.74
C THR A 100 -29.47 -6.52 8.49
N PRO A 101 -28.25 -6.29 7.94
CA PRO A 101 -27.43 -5.08 7.95
C PRO A 101 -27.46 -4.38 6.57
N PRO A 102 -27.78 -3.08 6.46
CA PRO A 102 -27.76 -2.41 5.15
C PRO A 102 -27.13 -1.01 5.16
N ASN A 103 -26.19 -0.80 4.22
CA ASN A 103 -25.66 0.46 3.69
C ASN A 103 -26.04 1.72 4.49
N VAL A 104 -25.21 2.02 5.48
CA VAL A 104 -25.23 3.30 6.21
C VAL A 104 -24.38 4.30 5.41
N PRO A 105 -24.84 5.55 5.19
CA PRO A 105 -23.99 6.56 4.56
C PRO A 105 -22.74 6.79 5.42
N GLY A 106 -21.54 6.47 4.88
CA GLY A 106 -20.25 6.77 5.52
C GLY A 106 -19.51 5.59 6.18
N LEU A 107 -19.84 4.32 5.90
CA LEU A 107 -19.09 3.17 6.42
C LEU A 107 -17.80 2.90 5.62
N ILE A 108 -16.73 3.64 5.94
CA ILE A 108 -15.36 3.33 5.47
C ILE A 108 -14.81 2.06 6.16
N PHE A 109 -15.47 1.62 7.23
CA PHE A 109 -15.10 0.44 8.01
C PHE A 109 -15.67 -0.89 7.44
N GLU A 110 -16.58 -0.83 6.46
CA GLU A 110 -17.06 -2.04 5.78
C GLU A 110 -15.89 -2.77 5.10
N GLY A 111 -15.57 -3.97 5.59
CA GLY A 111 -14.44 -4.77 5.12
C GLY A 111 -13.24 -4.81 6.06
N TYR A 112 -13.10 -3.88 7.01
CA TYR A 112 -11.98 -3.92 7.95
C TYR A 112 -12.05 -5.16 8.87
N LYS A 113 -11.01 -6.01 8.84
CA LYS A 113 -10.92 -7.19 9.72
C LYS A 113 -10.15 -6.83 10.98
N ALA A 114 -10.90 -6.60 12.05
CA ALA A 114 -10.38 -6.30 13.37
C ALA A 114 -9.36 -7.35 13.87
N PRO A 115 -8.14 -6.95 14.27
CA PRO A 115 -7.19 -7.84 14.92
C PRO A 115 -7.74 -8.33 16.26
N LYS A 116 -7.71 -9.65 16.50
CA LYS A 116 -8.30 -10.28 17.70
C LYS A 116 -7.82 -9.70 19.03
N ASN A 117 -6.62 -9.10 19.07
CA ASN A 117 -5.97 -8.58 20.28
C ASN A 117 -5.71 -7.08 20.23
N SER A 118 -6.45 -6.34 19.40
CA SER A 118 -6.31 -4.89 19.27
C SER A 118 -6.29 -4.15 20.63
N PRO A 119 -5.35 -3.22 20.88
CA PRO A 119 -5.37 -2.37 22.07
C PRO A 119 -6.51 -1.34 22.06
N ILE A 120 -7.15 -1.10 20.91
CA ILE A 120 -8.21 -0.10 20.74
C ILE A 120 -9.53 -0.76 20.37
N ILE A 121 -10.63 -0.27 20.95
CA ILE A 121 -12.01 -0.64 20.63
C ILE A 121 -12.70 0.61 20.08
N PHE A 122 -13.42 0.50 18.97
CA PHE A 122 -14.22 1.57 18.38
C PHE A 122 -15.70 1.19 18.40
N ASP A 123 -16.48 1.84 19.26
CA ASP A 123 -17.92 1.64 19.40
C ASP A 123 -18.67 2.72 18.62
N TRP A 124 -19.39 2.29 17.58
CA TRP A 124 -20.28 3.17 16.82
C TRP A 124 -21.72 2.86 17.18
N ILE A 125 -22.40 3.83 17.80
CA ILE A 125 -23.83 3.76 18.09
C ILE A 125 -24.62 4.60 17.09
N TYR A 126 -25.47 3.94 16.31
CA TYR A 126 -26.33 4.55 15.33
C TYR A 126 -27.79 4.50 15.80
N MET A 127 -28.31 5.66 16.19
CA MET A 127 -29.65 5.81 16.73
C MET A 127 -30.69 5.99 15.61
N TYR A 128 -31.79 5.24 15.68
CA TYR A 128 -32.93 5.37 14.78
C TYR A 128 -33.61 6.73 14.96
N ASN A 129 -33.83 7.14 16.21
CA ASN A 129 -34.49 8.39 16.58
C ASN A 129 -35.67 8.74 15.64
N GLN A 130 -36.78 8.01 15.79
CA GLN A 130 -37.99 8.01 14.95
C GLN A 130 -38.60 9.38 14.59
N TYR A 131 -38.12 10.44 15.24
CA TYR A 131 -38.56 11.83 15.07
C TYR A 131 -37.63 12.68 14.18
N LEU A 132 -36.50 12.13 13.70
CA LEU A 132 -35.44 12.87 12.98
C LEU A 132 -35.09 12.27 11.60
N ASN A 133 -35.86 11.29 11.12
CA ASN A 133 -35.56 10.56 9.88
C ASN A 133 -35.75 11.47 8.64
N GLU A 134 -34.65 11.98 8.08
CA GLU A 134 -34.67 12.77 6.84
C GLU A 134 -34.67 11.92 5.55
N ALA A 135 -34.47 10.59 5.61
CA ALA A 135 -34.26 9.77 4.41
C ALA A 135 -35.35 8.70 4.14
N LEU A 136 -35.99 8.86 2.97
CA LEU A 136 -36.86 7.99 2.18
C LEU A 136 -36.71 6.47 2.34
N LEU A 137 -37.76 5.81 2.88
CA LEU A 137 -38.20 4.45 2.52
C LEU A 137 -39.55 4.56 1.77
N PRO A 138 -40.12 3.52 1.12
CA PRO A 138 -41.23 3.73 0.18
C PRO A 138 -42.61 4.04 0.81
N THR A 139 -42.67 4.39 2.10
CA THR A 139 -43.73 5.26 2.68
C THR A 139 -43.27 5.85 4.03
N PRO A 140 -42.92 7.14 4.07
CA PRO A 140 -43.28 7.95 5.24
C PRO A 140 -43.90 9.27 4.78
N GLN A 141 -45.14 9.49 5.15
CA GLN A 141 -45.63 10.85 5.30
C GLN A 141 -44.69 11.54 6.31
N PRO A 142 -44.24 12.78 6.09
CA PRO A 142 -43.56 13.55 7.13
C PRO A 142 -44.47 13.51 8.36
N MET A 143 -43.93 13.21 9.55
CA MET A 143 -44.71 13.49 10.76
C MET A 143 -44.98 14.99 10.74
N ASN A 144 -46.20 15.36 10.37
CA ASN A 144 -46.70 16.71 10.19
C ASN A 144 -46.89 17.43 11.55
N TYR A 145 -46.02 17.14 12.52
CA TYR A 145 -46.09 17.62 13.89
C TYR A 145 -44.78 18.30 14.26
N SER A 146 -44.88 19.59 14.59
CA SER A 146 -43.82 20.30 15.29
C SER A 146 -43.71 19.72 16.70
N ILE A 147 -42.62 19.00 16.98
CA ILE A 147 -42.26 18.56 18.33
C ILE A 147 -41.35 19.60 18.97
N SER A 148 -41.54 19.85 20.26
CA SER A 148 -40.65 20.77 20.99
C SER A 148 -39.24 20.18 21.11
N ASN A 149 -38.21 21.03 21.04
CA ASN A 149 -36.80 20.65 21.14
C ASN A 149 -36.48 19.72 22.31
N THR A 150 -37.11 19.96 23.46
CA THR A 150 -36.92 19.17 24.68
C THR A 150 -37.37 17.70 24.53
N ILE A 151 -38.40 17.45 23.74
CA ILE A 151 -38.97 16.10 23.55
C ILE A 151 -38.06 15.26 22.65
N ALA A 152 -37.56 15.85 21.55
CA ALA A 152 -36.65 15.15 20.63
C ALA A 152 -35.33 14.74 21.32
N ILE A 153 -34.76 15.65 22.13
CA ILE A 153 -33.57 15.38 22.94
C ILE A 153 -33.85 14.28 23.98
N TYR A 154 -35.00 14.34 24.67
CA TYR A 154 -35.37 13.34 25.67
C TYR A 154 -35.45 11.93 25.09
N TYR A 155 -36.11 11.76 23.94
CA TYR A 155 -36.21 10.45 23.28
C TYR A 155 -34.85 9.95 22.79
N GLY A 156 -34.02 10.81 22.21
CA GLY A 156 -32.66 10.43 21.83
C GLY A 156 -31.80 10.00 23.03
N LEU A 157 -31.90 10.69 24.17
CA LEU A 157 -31.21 10.27 25.40
C LEU A 157 -31.73 8.92 25.92
N MET A 158 -33.03 8.68 25.85
CA MET A 158 -33.63 7.42 26.29
C MET A 158 -33.21 6.24 25.42
N GLU A 159 -33.13 6.46 24.11
CA GLU A 159 -32.59 5.49 23.15
C GLU A 159 -31.11 5.22 23.42
N LEU A 160 -30.29 6.26 23.57
CA LEU A 160 -28.88 6.11 23.93
C LEU A 160 -28.70 5.32 25.24
N LYS A 161 -29.58 5.49 26.23
CA LYS A 161 -29.55 4.73 27.49
C LYS A 161 -29.72 3.23 27.30
N GLU A 162 -30.47 2.81 26.28
CA GLU A 162 -30.75 1.40 26.01
C GLU A 162 -29.58 0.72 25.30
N PHE A 163 -28.87 1.45 24.43
CA PHE A 163 -27.85 0.89 23.54
C PHE A 163 -26.41 1.24 23.93
N ALA A 164 -26.17 2.30 24.70
CA ALA A 164 -24.84 2.70 25.14
C ALA A 164 -24.54 2.24 26.57
N PRO A 165 -23.25 2.02 26.90
CA PRO A 165 -22.83 1.86 28.29
C PRO A 165 -23.35 2.99 29.18
N GLN A 166 -23.72 2.66 30.42
CA GLN A 166 -24.32 3.62 31.36
C GLN A 166 -23.46 4.88 31.59
N TRP A 167 -22.13 4.76 31.48
CA TRP A 167 -21.21 5.89 31.63
C TRP A 167 -21.28 6.86 30.44
N VAL A 168 -21.49 6.37 29.21
CA VAL A 168 -21.71 7.20 28.01
C VAL A 168 -23.02 7.98 28.15
N TYR A 169 -24.11 7.32 28.54
CA TYR A 169 -25.38 8.00 28.81
C TYR A 169 -25.22 9.11 29.86
N ASN A 170 -24.42 8.87 30.91
CA ASN A 170 -24.17 9.88 31.93
C ASN A 170 -23.40 11.08 31.38
N ILE A 171 -22.42 10.87 30.50
CA ILE A 171 -21.72 11.93 29.78
C ILE A 171 -22.71 12.72 28.92
N ALA A 172 -23.56 12.04 28.15
CA ALA A 172 -24.61 12.66 27.34
C ALA A 172 -25.53 13.54 28.20
N VAL A 173 -26.11 13.02 29.28
CA VAL A 173 -27.00 13.81 30.17
C VAL A 173 -26.27 15.00 30.81
N THR A 174 -24.97 14.87 31.09
CA THR A 174 -24.18 15.91 31.77
C THR A 174 -23.78 17.03 30.83
N TYR A 175 -23.35 16.69 29.61
CA TYR A 175 -22.71 17.62 28.67
C TYR A 175 -23.54 17.92 27.43
N ASN A 176 -24.73 17.34 27.27
CA ASN A 176 -25.59 17.61 26.12
C ASN A 176 -26.02 19.09 26.12
N VAL A 177 -25.26 19.90 25.40
CA VAL A 177 -25.54 21.30 25.16
C VAL A 177 -26.60 21.37 24.06
N PRO A 178 -27.64 22.19 24.17
CA PRO A 178 -28.48 22.49 23.01
C PRO A 178 -27.64 23.24 21.98
N ILE A 179 -27.09 22.56 20.97
CA ILE A 179 -26.54 23.20 19.76
C ILE A 179 -27.73 23.60 18.88
N VAL A 180 -28.54 24.53 19.38
CA VAL A 180 -29.63 25.14 18.62
C VAL A 180 -29.04 26.36 17.93
N GLY A 181 -28.75 26.26 16.63
CA GLY A 181 -28.59 27.45 15.78
C GLY A 181 -27.41 27.52 14.81
N GLN A 182 -26.53 26.51 14.69
CA GLN A 182 -25.45 26.56 13.68
C GLN A 182 -25.67 25.65 12.47
N TYR A 183 -26.45 24.58 12.59
CA TYR A 183 -26.75 23.65 11.49
C TYR A 183 -28.26 23.52 11.34
N LYS A 184 -28.78 23.49 10.10
CA LYS A 184 -30.22 23.44 9.77
C LYS A 184 -30.88 22.09 10.12
N SER A 185 -30.59 21.52 11.29
CA SER A 185 -31.15 20.25 11.73
C SER A 185 -32.16 20.46 12.86
N PRO A 186 -33.22 19.65 12.92
CA PRO A 186 -34.12 19.61 14.07
C PRO A 186 -33.33 19.31 15.37
N PRO A 187 -33.84 19.68 16.55
CA PRO A 187 -33.13 19.51 17.83
C PRO A 187 -32.90 18.04 18.18
N HIS A 188 -31.68 17.65 18.50
CA HIS A 188 -31.27 16.25 18.75
C HIS A 188 -30.16 16.17 19.81
N VAL A 189 -29.83 14.95 20.27
CA VAL A 189 -28.63 14.72 21.09
C VAL A 189 -27.40 14.98 20.22
N VAL A 190 -26.54 15.88 20.67
CA VAL A 190 -25.34 16.28 19.92
C VAL A 190 -24.44 15.07 19.68
N THR A 191 -23.94 14.89 18.46
CA THR A 191 -22.87 13.91 18.17
C THR A 191 -21.69 14.14 19.09
N MET A 192 -21.32 13.09 19.82
CA MET A 192 -20.22 13.00 20.74
C MET A 192 -19.18 12.05 20.19
N LEU A 193 -17.94 12.48 20.21
CA LEU A 193 -16.78 11.62 20.05
C LEU A 193 -16.08 11.53 21.41
N ILE A 194 -15.97 10.32 21.95
CA ILE A 194 -15.40 10.07 23.28
C ILE A 194 -14.19 9.16 23.15
N VAL A 195 -13.10 9.48 23.84
CA VAL A 195 -11.92 8.61 23.93
C VAL A 195 -11.64 8.36 25.39
N THR A 196 -11.58 7.09 25.80
CA THR A 196 -11.32 6.70 27.20
C THR A 196 -10.24 5.63 27.26
N GLY A 197 -9.35 5.74 28.24
CA GLY A 197 -8.24 4.81 28.43
C GLY A 197 -7.51 5.08 29.75
N PRO A 198 -6.35 4.42 29.99
CA PRO A 198 -5.65 4.44 31.28
C PRO A 198 -5.33 5.83 31.84
N ASN A 199 -5.27 6.86 30.99
CA ASN A 199 -4.97 8.23 31.38
C ASN A 199 -6.19 9.16 31.43
N GLY A 200 -7.41 8.65 31.26
CA GLY A 200 -8.65 9.40 31.46
C GLY A 200 -9.62 9.35 30.29
N THR A 201 -10.59 10.27 30.29
CA THR A 201 -11.63 10.38 29.27
C THR A 201 -11.68 11.77 28.66
N TRP A 202 -11.71 11.82 27.34
CA TRP A 202 -11.85 13.03 26.52
C TRP A 202 -13.16 13.00 25.76
N LEU A 203 -13.75 14.18 25.57
CA LEU A 203 -15.02 14.40 24.88
C LEU A 203 -14.84 15.50 23.84
N LEU A 204 -15.44 15.30 22.66
CA LEU A 204 -15.68 16.31 21.65
C LEU A 204 -17.18 16.30 21.30
N LEU A 205 -17.77 17.49 21.15
CA LEU A 205 -19.19 17.67 20.82
C LEU A 205 -19.34 18.35 19.45
N GLY A 206 -20.20 17.86 18.57
CA GLY A 206 -20.41 18.43 17.24
C GLY A 206 -19.26 18.13 16.28
N PRO A 207 -19.21 18.76 15.09
CA PRO A 207 -18.27 18.33 14.07
C PRO A 207 -16.82 18.54 14.52
N SER A 208 -15.98 17.52 14.30
CA SER A 208 -14.56 17.55 14.67
C SER A 208 -13.72 18.52 13.81
N TYR A 209 -14.25 18.95 12.66
CA TYR A 209 -13.70 19.98 11.78
C TYR A 209 -14.83 20.76 11.07
N PRO A 210 -14.58 21.95 10.52
CA PRO A 210 -15.63 22.71 9.83
C PRO A 210 -16.23 21.93 8.64
N PRO A 211 -17.56 21.81 8.49
CA PRO A 211 -18.15 21.10 7.35
C PRO A 211 -17.76 21.67 5.98
N SER A 212 -17.45 22.98 5.91
CA SER A 212 -16.90 23.63 4.71
C SER A 212 -15.54 23.09 4.27
N ALA A 213 -14.87 22.28 5.08
CA ALA A 213 -13.64 21.61 4.69
C ALA A 213 -13.89 20.55 3.61
N ILE A 214 -15.10 19.96 3.55
CA ILE A 214 -15.42 18.87 2.62
C ILE A 214 -16.75 19.06 1.86
N ASP A 215 -17.46 20.17 2.06
CA ASP A 215 -18.83 20.38 1.54
C ASP A 215 -18.96 20.42 0.01
N LYS A 216 -17.83 20.55 -0.70
CA LYS A 216 -17.74 20.58 -2.16
C LYS A 216 -17.08 19.34 -2.76
N LEU A 217 -16.66 18.41 -1.91
CA LEU A 217 -15.89 17.24 -2.32
C LEU A 217 -16.80 16.02 -2.49
N THR A 218 -16.50 15.20 -3.48
CA THR A 218 -17.02 13.84 -3.52
C THR A 218 -16.31 12.98 -2.47
N PRO A 219 -16.87 11.83 -2.07
CA PRO A 219 -16.18 10.88 -1.19
C PRO A 219 -14.78 10.48 -1.68
N GLU A 220 -14.61 10.32 -3.00
CA GLU A 220 -13.32 10.01 -3.63
C GLU A 220 -12.32 11.16 -3.46
N GLU A 221 -12.77 12.41 -3.66
CA GLU A 221 -11.95 13.59 -3.45
C GLU A 221 -11.56 13.77 -1.98
N VAL A 222 -12.44 13.45 -1.02
CA VAL A 222 -12.09 13.44 0.42
C VAL A 222 -11.00 12.40 0.71
N MET A 223 -11.08 11.21 0.11
CA MET A 223 -10.03 10.19 0.24
C MET A 223 -8.72 10.63 -0.38
N GLU A 224 -8.77 11.27 -1.54
CA GLU A 224 -7.60 11.86 -2.17
C GLU A 224 -6.93 12.89 -1.25
N GLU A 225 -7.71 13.78 -0.62
CA GLU A 225 -7.18 14.76 0.33
C GLU A 225 -6.57 14.14 1.59
N LEU A 226 -7.12 13.02 2.07
CA LEU A 226 -6.58 12.25 3.20
C LEU A 226 -5.24 11.58 2.85
N ILE A 227 -5.17 10.95 1.68
CA ILE A 227 -3.97 10.28 1.18
C ILE A 227 -2.87 11.30 0.90
N THR A 228 -3.22 12.38 0.21
CA THR A 228 -2.31 13.47 -0.15
C THR A 228 -2.04 14.44 1.00
N GLN A 229 -2.76 14.33 2.12
CA GLN A 229 -2.69 15.24 3.27
C GLN A 229 -2.83 16.73 2.88
N SER A 230 -3.63 17.03 1.86
CA SER A 230 -3.68 18.36 1.22
C SER A 230 -4.68 19.32 1.89
N ASN A 231 -5.65 18.81 2.66
CA ASN A 231 -6.65 19.64 3.35
C ASN A 231 -6.20 20.02 4.78
N PRO A 232 -5.89 21.30 5.04
CA PRO A 232 -5.30 21.71 6.31
C PRO A 232 -6.26 21.62 7.50
N GLU A 233 -7.56 21.84 7.30
CA GLU A 233 -8.56 21.76 8.38
C GLU A 233 -8.83 20.30 8.77
N LEU A 234 -8.96 19.41 7.76
CA LEU A 234 -9.10 17.98 7.97
C LEU A 234 -7.86 17.39 8.67
N MET A 235 -6.65 17.73 8.19
CA MET A 235 -5.40 17.24 8.77
C MET A 235 -5.16 17.75 10.20
N LYS A 236 -5.60 18.98 10.51
CA LYS A 236 -5.55 19.51 11.87
C LYS A 236 -6.42 18.67 12.81
N ALA A 237 -7.66 18.36 12.43
CA ALA A 237 -8.55 17.56 13.25
C ALA A 237 -8.03 16.12 13.41
N ILE A 238 -7.51 15.51 12.34
CA ILE A 238 -6.86 14.19 12.36
C ILE A 238 -5.73 14.15 13.39
N HIS A 239 -4.85 15.15 13.39
CA HIS A 239 -3.76 15.19 14.37
C HIS A 239 -4.25 15.42 15.80
N GLN A 240 -5.30 16.23 16.00
CA GLN A 240 -5.89 16.42 17.32
C GLN A 240 -6.44 15.10 17.85
N PHE A 241 -7.23 14.38 17.04
CA PHE A 241 -7.75 13.07 17.43
C PHE A 241 -6.64 12.06 17.70
N TRP A 242 -5.60 12.03 16.85
CA TRP A 242 -4.43 11.20 17.04
C TRP A 242 -3.69 11.47 18.36
N GLN A 243 -3.50 12.75 18.71
CA GLN A 243 -2.87 13.15 19.96
C GLN A 243 -3.70 12.69 21.17
N ILE A 244 -5.01 12.90 21.12
CA ILE A 244 -5.94 12.50 22.18
C ILE A 244 -5.91 10.98 22.39
N LEU A 245 -5.85 10.22 21.30
CA LEU A 245 -5.73 8.78 21.33
C LEU A 245 -4.40 8.34 21.98
N ASN A 246 -3.28 8.93 21.57
CA ASN A 246 -1.98 8.63 22.20
C ASN A 246 -1.94 9.00 23.69
N GLU A 247 -2.48 10.17 24.05
CA GLU A 247 -2.56 10.62 25.43
C GLU A 247 -3.39 9.67 26.29
N SER A 248 -4.54 9.21 25.79
CA SER A 248 -5.40 8.28 26.53
C SER A 248 -4.70 6.94 26.79
N MET A 249 -3.92 6.46 25.81
CA MET A 249 -3.06 5.27 25.94
C MET A 249 -1.81 5.47 26.83
N GLY A 250 -1.47 6.71 27.18
CA GLY A 250 -0.23 7.01 27.92
C GLY A 250 1.04 7.01 27.08
N LYS A 251 0.91 7.16 25.76
CA LYS A 251 2.03 7.36 24.85
C LYS A 251 2.56 8.80 24.94
N PRO A 252 3.85 9.05 24.68
CA PRO A 252 4.41 10.40 24.67
C PRO A 252 3.68 11.30 23.67
N SER A 253 3.49 12.57 24.02
CA SER A 253 2.97 13.58 23.10
C SER A 253 3.91 13.73 21.90
N VAL A 254 3.42 13.42 20.69
CA VAL A 254 4.18 13.62 19.45
C VAL A 254 3.89 15.02 18.91
N ALA A 255 4.93 15.83 18.74
CA ALA A 255 4.82 17.11 18.05
C ALA A 255 4.56 16.86 16.56
N VAL A 256 3.36 17.18 16.09
CA VAL A 256 2.99 16.99 14.69
C VAL A 256 3.11 18.32 13.97
N SER A 257 4.10 18.45 13.09
CA SER A 257 4.05 19.49 12.07
C SER A 257 3.08 19.03 10.98
N VAL A 258 1.94 19.72 10.85
CA VAL A 258 1.10 19.62 9.64
C VAL A 258 1.90 20.26 8.50
N CYS A 259 2.08 19.54 7.40
CA CYS A 259 2.52 20.17 6.16
C CYS A 259 1.35 20.93 5.57
N VAL A 260 1.22 22.20 5.92
CA VAL A 260 0.10 23.04 5.46
C VAL A 260 0.31 23.57 4.04
N GLN A 261 1.44 23.26 3.40
CA GLN A 261 1.82 23.77 2.08
C GLN A 261 2.33 22.62 1.21
N ALA A 262 1.40 21.98 0.51
CA ALA A 262 1.72 21.21 -0.69
C ALA A 262 1.91 22.20 -1.85
N GLU A 263 3.01 22.09 -2.59
CA GLU A 263 3.22 22.81 -3.84
C GLU A 263 2.84 21.90 -5.01
N GLU A 264 1.84 22.30 -5.79
CA GLU A 264 1.53 21.65 -7.07
C GLU A 264 2.38 22.27 -8.18
N ILE A 265 3.21 21.45 -8.83
CA ILE A 265 4.14 21.87 -9.86
C ILE A 265 3.87 21.05 -11.13
N THR A 266 3.35 21.70 -12.17
CA THR A 266 3.23 21.09 -13.49
C THR A 266 4.45 21.43 -14.35
N SER A 267 5.08 20.42 -14.92
CA SER A 267 6.18 20.56 -15.89
C SER A 267 5.85 19.83 -17.19
N TYR A 268 6.48 20.26 -18.28
CA TYR A 268 6.26 19.65 -19.59
C TYR A 268 7.57 19.13 -20.17
N LEU A 269 7.59 17.86 -20.57
CA LEU A 269 8.67 17.24 -21.33
C LEU A 269 8.10 16.63 -22.60
N HIS A 270 8.64 17.00 -23.76
CA HIS A 270 8.16 16.53 -25.08
C HIS A 270 6.65 16.74 -25.31
N GLY A 271 6.05 17.76 -24.68
CA GLY A 271 4.62 18.05 -24.77
C GLY A 271 3.73 17.26 -23.81
N PHE A 272 4.29 16.31 -23.05
CA PHE A 272 3.58 15.59 -21.99
C PHE A 272 3.61 16.40 -20.70
N GLY A 273 2.45 16.56 -20.06
CA GLY A 273 2.32 17.23 -18.77
C GLY A 273 2.56 16.26 -17.62
N PHE A 274 3.37 16.67 -16.65
CA PHE A 274 3.67 15.93 -15.44
C PHE A 274 3.33 16.82 -14.25
N THR A 275 2.54 16.30 -13.31
CA THR A 275 2.13 17.05 -12.11
C THR A 275 2.80 16.46 -10.89
N THR A 276 3.51 17.29 -10.14
CA THR A 276 4.16 16.91 -8.90
C THR A 276 3.51 17.64 -7.73
N TYR A 277 3.10 16.89 -6.71
CA TYR A 277 2.71 17.43 -5.41
C TYR A 277 3.90 17.32 -4.47
N TYR A 278 4.49 18.45 -4.08
CA TYR A 278 5.70 18.52 -3.25
C TYR A 278 5.40 19.04 -1.84
N TYR A 279 5.87 18.32 -0.83
CA TYR A 279 5.66 18.58 0.59
C TYR A 279 7.01 18.83 1.28
N PRO A 280 7.60 20.03 1.13
CA PRO A 280 8.97 20.33 1.58
C PRO A 280 9.18 20.07 3.08
N CYS A 281 8.15 20.26 3.91
CA CYS A 281 8.27 20.09 5.34
C CYS A 281 8.35 18.61 5.78
N ASN A 282 7.93 17.68 4.91
CA ASN A 282 8.05 16.24 5.15
C ASN A 282 9.44 15.72 4.75
N TYR A 283 10.32 16.55 4.19
CA TYR A 283 11.68 16.12 3.83
C TYR A 283 12.45 15.62 5.09
N PRO A 284 13.15 14.47 5.02
CA PRO A 284 13.92 13.97 6.15
C PRO A 284 14.97 14.98 6.65
N LYS A 285 15.00 15.21 7.96
CA LYS A 285 15.98 16.10 8.58
C LYS A 285 17.38 15.49 8.67
N GLU A 286 17.43 14.16 8.67
CA GLU A 286 18.65 13.37 8.82
C GLU A 286 18.70 12.32 7.72
N ALA A 287 19.89 12.15 7.13
CA ALA A 287 20.11 11.08 6.15
C ALA A 287 20.43 9.77 6.88
N THR A 288 19.87 8.67 6.39
CA THR A 288 20.18 7.30 6.82
C THR A 288 20.23 6.40 5.59
N GLY A 289 20.75 5.18 5.75
CA GLY A 289 20.93 4.23 4.64
C GLY A 289 21.95 4.69 3.59
N PRO A 290 21.94 4.07 2.40
CA PRO A 290 22.84 4.44 1.32
C PRO A 290 22.47 5.82 0.74
N SER A 291 23.46 6.52 0.19
CA SER A 291 23.24 7.81 -0.48
C SER A 291 22.82 7.69 -1.95
N CYS A 292 22.95 6.50 -2.53
CA CYS A 292 22.60 6.16 -3.90
C CYS A 292 22.03 4.74 -3.97
N TRP A 293 21.16 4.52 -4.95
CA TRP A 293 20.57 3.24 -5.30
C TRP A 293 20.79 3.02 -6.80
N ILE A 294 21.82 2.26 -7.19
CA ILE A 294 22.35 2.33 -8.57
C ILE A 294 21.86 1.22 -9.50
N MET A 295 21.16 0.21 -9.00
CA MET A 295 20.67 -0.94 -9.76
C MET A 295 19.56 -1.63 -8.96
N TYR A 296 18.92 -2.65 -9.53
CA TYR A 296 17.89 -3.41 -8.82
C TYR A 296 18.43 -4.02 -7.51
N ALA A 297 17.70 -3.85 -6.40
CA ALA A 297 18.08 -4.22 -5.04
C ALA A 297 19.42 -3.59 -4.55
N ASN A 298 19.95 -2.62 -5.30
CA ASN A 298 21.22 -1.91 -5.07
C ASN A 298 22.40 -2.82 -4.70
N SER A 299 22.43 -4.00 -5.30
CA SER A 299 23.45 -5.01 -5.03
C SER A 299 23.50 -6.01 -6.18
N GLU A 300 24.69 -6.31 -6.68
CA GLU A 300 24.88 -7.29 -7.75
C GLU A 300 24.43 -8.70 -7.33
N CYS A 301 24.53 -9.00 -6.03
CA CYS A 301 24.14 -10.29 -5.44
C CYS A 301 22.66 -10.35 -5.00
N ARG A 302 21.91 -9.26 -5.23
CA ARG A 302 20.48 -9.12 -4.92
C ARG A 302 20.13 -9.12 -3.42
N ASN A 303 21.01 -8.67 -2.53
CA ASN A 303 20.71 -8.57 -1.09
C ASN A 303 20.63 -7.09 -0.61
N PRO A 304 19.44 -6.46 -0.59
CA PRO A 304 19.25 -5.05 -0.25
C PRO A 304 19.25 -4.81 1.27
N VAL A 305 20.40 -5.06 1.92
CA VAL A 305 20.57 -4.89 3.37
C VAL A 305 21.61 -3.82 3.65
N PHE A 306 21.19 -2.76 4.33
CA PHE A 306 22.01 -1.58 4.60
C PHE A 306 21.98 -1.21 6.09
N SER A 307 23.08 -0.64 6.57
CA SER A 307 23.10 -0.02 7.90
C SER A 307 22.26 1.26 7.90
N GLY A 308 21.66 1.58 9.03
CA GLY A 308 20.93 2.83 9.24
C GLY A 308 20.43 2.94 10.67
N ASP A 309 19.91 4.11 11.01
CA ASP A 309 19.21 4.37 12.28
C ASP A 309 17.72 4.61 11.98
N LEU A 310 17.00 3.50 11.83
CA LEU A 310 15.55 3.49 11.68
C LEU A 310 14.96 2.54 12.72
N ASN A 311 13.84 2.94 13.30
CA ASN A 311 13.04 2.16 14.23
C ASN A 311 11.60 2.66 14.15
N THR A 312 10.97 2.41 13.03
CA THR A 312 9.73 3.02 12.60
C THR A 312 8.70 1.99 12.18
N SER A 313 7.43 2.33 12.37
CA SER A 313 6.32 1.50 11.95
C SER A 313 5.24 2.40 11.39
N TRP A 314 4.94 2.22 10.11
CA TRP A 314 3.91 2.98 9.40
C TRP A 314 3.45 2.22 8.17
N ILE A 315 2.23 2.53 7.72
CA ILE A 315 1.64 2.07 6.47
C ILE A 315 1.19 3.33 5.73
N TYR A 316 1.60 3.48 4.49
CA TYR A 316 1.20 4.55 3.59
C TYR A 316 0.30 3.98 2.51
N GLN A 317 -0.94 4.48 2.44
CA GLN A 317 -1.89 4.15 1.39
C GLN A 317 -1.62 5.04 0.17
N GLN A 318 -1.43 4.43 -1.00
CA GLN A 318 -1.28 5.16 -2.27
C GLN A 318 -2.64 5.62 -2.81
N MET A 319 -2.64 6.58 -3.75
CA MET A 319 -3.88 7.20 -4.27
C MET A 319 -4.87 6.20 -4.88
N ASN A 320 -4.37 5.17 -5.56
CA ASN A 320 -5.18 4.14 -6.23
C ASN A 320 -5.18 2.80 -5.49
N ALA A 321 -4.88 2.81 -4.20
CA ALA A 321 -4.80 1.59 -3.42
C ALA A 321 -6.12 0.82 -3.44
N PHE A 322 -6.07 -0.50 -3.62
CA PHE A 322 -7.26 -1.34 -3.48
C PHE A 322 -7.78 -1.24 -2.05
N GLN A 323 -9.10 -1.09 -1.89
CA GLN A 323 -9.70 -0.81 -0.60
C GLN A 323 -9.35 -1.91 0.41
N TYR A 324 -8.63 -1.50 1.46
CA TYR A 324 -8.14 -2.38 2.52
C TYR A 324 -9.27 -3.17 3.19
N GLY A 325 -9.07 -4.48 3.39
CA GLY A 325 -9.98 -5.33 4.16
C GLY A 325 -10.97 -6.15 3.32
N ASN A 326 -11.18 -5.83 2.04
CA ASN A 326 -12.04 -6.62 1.17
C ASN A 326 -11.28 -7.70 0.38
N ILE A 327 -10.32 -8.37 1.03
CA ILE A 327 -9.68 -9.58 0.47
C ILE A 327 -10.72 -10.65 0.12
N THR A 328 -11.90 -10.62 0.75
CA THR A 328 -13.02 -11.50 0.39
C THR A 328 -13.61 -11.14 -0.97
N ALA A 329 -13.83 -9.87 -1.30
CA ALA A 329 -14.22 -9.49 -2.66
C ALA A 329 -13.10 -9.75 -3.67
N TRP A 330 -11.83 -9.49 -3.32
CA TRP A 330 -10.71 -9.87 -4.17
C TRP A 330 -10.67 -11.38 -4.43
N GLU A 331 -10.77 -12.20 -3.38
CA GLU A 331 -10.83 -13.65 -3.51
C GLU A 331 -12.07 -14.11 -4.29
N GLU A 332 -13.21 -13.43 -4.15
CA GLU A 332 -14.43 -13.70 -4.91
C GLU A 332 -14.24 -13.33 -6.39
N ASP A 333 -13.64 -12.19 -6.69
CA ASP A 333 -13.28 -11.75 -8.04
C ASP A 333 -12.26 -12.72 -8.66
N ILE A 334 -11.23 -13.15 -7.93
CA ILE A 334 -10.29 -14.18 -8.40
C ILE A 334 -10.99 -15.53 -8.61
N LYS A 335 -11.92 -15.93 -7.73
CA LYS A 335 -12.73 -17.16 -7.93
C LYS A 335 -13.65 -17.04 -9.15
N LEU A 336 -14.17 -15.85 -9.44
CA LEU A 336 -15.11 -15.59 -10.52
C LEU A 336 -14.41 -15.41 -11.87
N LEU A 337 -13.31 -14.66 -11.90
CA LEU A 337 -12.61 -14.16 -13.08
C LEU A 337 -11.34 -14.95 -13.40
N GLY A 338 -10.79 -15.71 -12.44
CA GLY A 338 -9.55 -16.46 -12.58
C GLY A 338 -8.34 -15.78 -11.94
N SER A 339 -7.24 -16.52 -11.77
CA SER A 339 -5.97 -16.00 -11.25
C SER A 339 -5.32 -14.97 -12.16
N GLU A 340 -5.69 -14.97 -13.45
CA GLU A 340 -5.28 -14.00 -14.46
C GLU A 340 -5.79 -12.58 -14.14
N PHE A 341 -6.94 -12.45 -13.46
CA PHE A 341 -7.43 -11.14 -13.01
C PHE A 341 -6.47 -10.49 -12.01
N GLY A 342 -6.01 -11.26 -11.02
CA GLY A 342 -5.10 -10.75 -9.99
C GLY A 342 -3.76 -10.33 -10.55
N SER A 343 -3.22 -11.16 -11.45
CA SER A 343 -2.02 -10.87 -12.22
C SER A 343 -2.17 -9.60 -13.06
N GLY A 344 -3.32 -9.42 -13.71
CA GLY A 344 -3.61 -8.24 -14.53
C GLY A 344 -3.79 -6.96 -13.72
N TYR A 345 -4.34 -7.06 -12.50
CA TYR A 345 -4.48 -5.92 -11.60
C TYR A 345 -3.12 -5.44 -11.06
N GLU A 346 -2.26 -6.37 -10.61
CA GLU A 346 -0.87 -6.06 -10.23
C GLU A 346 -0.20 -5.24 -11.33
N GLN A 347 -0.27 -5.73 -12.56
CA GLN A 347 0.37 -5.13 -13.74
C GLN A 347 -0.29 -3.87 -14.31
N ALA A 348 -1.37 -3.38 -13.69
CA ALA A 348 -2.14 -2.23 -14.17
C ALA A 348 -2.37 -1.17 -13.10
N ALA A 349 -2.25 -1.51 -11.82
CA ALA A 349 -2.56 -0.63 -10.71
C ALA A 349 -1.65 -0.80 -9.49
N GLY A 350 -1.06 -1.98 -9.30
CA GLY A 350 -0.23 -2.30 -8.14
C GLY A 350 1.19 -1.78 -8.21
N ASP A 351 2.02 -2.25 -7.28
CA ASP A 351 3.46 -2.14 -7.33
C ASP A 351 4.02 -3.50 -7.78
N ALA A 352 4.71 -3.54 -8.92
CA ALA A 352 5.24 -4.79 -9.50
C ALA A 352 6.68 -5.12 -9.05
N VAL A 353 7.34 -4.16 -8.41
CA VAL A 353 8.72 -4.26 -7.92
C VAL A 353 8.83 -3.56 -6.57
N GLY A 354 9.83 -3.98 -5.78
CA GLY A 354 10.05 -3.46 -4.45
C GLY A 354 10.54 -2.01 -4.39
N PRO A 355 10.56 -1.42 -3.18
CA PRO A 355 11.00 -0.05 -2.97
C PRO A 355 12.50 0.12 -3.11
N SER A 356 12.92 1.32 -3.50
CA SER A 356 14.31 1.78 -3.37
C SER A 356 14.48 2.70 -2.17
N PHE A 357 15.70 2.79 -1.65
CA PHE A 357 15.99 3.62 -0.48
C PHE A 357 17.23 4.50 -0.70
N ALA A 358 17.12 5.81 -0.45
CA ALA A 358 18.30 6.67 -0.38
C ALA A 358 18.11 7.86 0.55
N ASN A 359 19.12 8.14 1.39
CA ASN A 359 19.17 9.30 2.28
C ASN A 359 17.91 9.50 3.15
N GLY A 360 17.34 8.42 3.69
CA GLY A 360 16.12 8.49 4.51
C GLY A 360 14.82 8.64 3.73
N ILE A 361 14.85 8.45 2.41
CA ILE A 361 13.67 8.50 1.54
C ILE A 361 13.46 7.12 0.91
N VAL A 362 12.22 6.63 0.97
CA VAL A 362 11.73 5.44 0.26
C VAL A 362 11.12 5.89 -1.06
N TYR A 363 11.52 5.28 -2.17
CA TYR A 363 10.99 5.57 -3.51
C TYR A 363 10.26 4.35 -4.06
N VAL A 364 9.03 4.56 -4.57
CA VAL A 364 8.18 3.48 -5.11
C VAL A 364 7.51 3.95 -6.39
N GLY A 365 7.61 3.16 -7.45
CA GLY A 365 6.85 3.34 -8.68
C GLY A 365 5.60 2.46 -8.67
N SER A 366 4.47 3.02 -9.07
CA SER A 366 3.20 2.32 -9.20
C SER A 366 2.79 2.16 -10.65
N ASP A 367 2.17 1.04 -10.97
CA ASP A 367 1.63 0.74 -12.29
C ASP A 367 0.41 1.60 -12.64
N SER A 368 -0.21 2.22 -11.64
CA SER A 368 -1.23 3.27 -11.85
C SER A 368 -0.63 4.61 -12.31
N GLY A 369 0.69 4.71 -12.40
CA GLY A 369 1.42 5.82 -13.02
C GLY A 369 1.86 6.92 -12.07
N GLN A 370 1.93 6.63 -10.76
CA GLN A 370 2.52 7.53 -9.78
C GLN A 370 3.92 7.06 -9.37
N LEU A 371 4.79 8.03 -9.08
CA LEU A 371 6.07 7.82 -8.43
C LEU A 371 6.04 8.53 -7.08
N TYR A 372 6.34 7.79 -6.02
CA TYR A 372 6.28 8.27 -4.64
C TYR A 372 7.68 8.46 -4.07
N ALA A 373 7.84 9.47 -3.23
CA ALA A 373 8.95 9.59 -2.30
C ALA A 373 8.40 9.77 -0.89
N ILE A 374 8.68 8.82 -0.01
CA ILE A 374 8.17 8.77 1.36
C ILE A 374 9.31 8.99 2.34
N ASN A 375 9.10 9.84 3.34
CA ASN A 375 10.04 10.00 4.44
C ASN A 375 10.04 8.73 5.28
N ALA A 376 11.18 8.04 5.32
CA ALA A 376 11.33 6.76 6.01
C ALA A 376 11.05 6.84 7.52
N TYR A 377 11.29 8.01 8.14
CA TYR A 377 11.10 8.19 9.57
C TYR A 377 9.63 8.39 9.97
N THR A 378 8.81 8.94 9.07
CA THR A 378 7.47 9.39 9.39
C THR A 378 6.37 8.74 8.57
N GLY A 379 6.71 8.01 7.50
CA GLY A 379 5.74 7.43 6.56
C GLY A 379 4.95 8.46 5.77
N LYS A 380 5.42 9.72 5.69
CA LYS A 380 4.71 10.80 4.99
C LYS A 380 5.33 11.06 3.62
N ALA A 381 4.50 11.33 2.62
CA ALA A 381 4.99 11.72 1.30
C ALA A 381 5.80 13.02 1.37
N VAL A 382 7.02 12.97 0.83
CA VAL A 382 7.86 14.13 0.51
C VAL A 382 7.41 14.72 -0.82
N TRP A 383 7.14 13.87 -1.80
CA TRP A 383 6.48 14.26 -3.04
C TRP A 383 5.78 13.06 -3.69
N ILE A 384 4.80 13.38 -4.54
CA ILE A 384 4.09 12.44 -5.40
C ILE A 384 4.13 13.02 -6.81
N LEU A 385 4.64 12.25 -7.77
CA LEU A 385 4.63 12.62 -9.19
C LEU A 385 3.60 11.76 -9.92
N THR A 386 2.66 12.42 -10.59
CA THR A 386 1.70 11.78 -11.50
C THR A 386 2.20 11.89 -12.93
N THR A 387 2.38 10.73 -13.58
CA THR A 387 2.71 10.64 -15.00
C THR A 387 1.45 10.60 -15.87
N PRO A 388 1.48 11.08 -17.11
CA PRO A 388 0.31 11.08 -18.00
C PRO A 388 0.08 9.68 -18.59
N ALA A 389 -0.53 8.80 -17.79
CA ALA A 389 -0.90 7.43 -18.15
C ALA A 389 0.29 6.52 -18.56
N ALA A 390 1.43 6.66 -17.89
CA ALA A 390 2.55 5.72 -18.02
C ALA A 390 2.53 4.71 -16.84
N VAL A 391 2.89 3.47 -17.12
CA VAL A 391 3.07 2.41 -16.12
C VAL A 391 4.52 2.42 -15.63
N ILE A 392 4.77 2.15 -14.35
CA ILE A 392 6.11 2.17 -13.73
C ILE A 392 6.43 0.82 -13.05
N MET A 393 6.80 -0.18 -13.86
CA MET A 393 7.26 -1.50 -13.40
C MET A 393 8.77 -1.56 -13.12
N SER A 394 9.39 -0.39 -12.88
CA SER A 394 10.83 -0.22 -12.77
C SER A 394 11.18 0.27 -11.37
N GLU A 395 12.13 -0.39 -10.71
CA GLU A 395 12.55 0.01 -9.37
C GLU A 395 13.27 1.37 -9.46
N PRO A 396 12.85 2.40 -8.69
CA PRO A 396 13.43 3.75 -8.81
C PRO A 396 14.92 3.84 -8.45
N VAL A 397 15.78 4.01 -9.46
CA VAL A 397 17.22 4.15 -9.26
C VAL A 397 17.59 5.57 -8.84
N VAL A 398 18.35 5.74 -7.77
CA VAL A 398 18.73 7.04 -7.21
C VAL A 398 20.23 7.29 -7.39
N TYR A 399 20.59 8.33 -8.12
CA TYR A 399 22.00 8.72 -8.29
C TYR A 399 22.15 10.24 -8.36
N HIS A 400 23.02 10.77 -7.50
CA HIS A 400 23.43 12.18 -7.50
C HIS A 400 22.26 13.20 -7.54
N GLY A 401 21.22 12.95 -6.73
CA GLY A 401 20.07 13.86 -6.61
C GLY A 401 19.02 13.72 -7.71
N LEU A 402 19.14 12.68 -8.55
CA LEU A 402 18.14 12.29 -9.54
C LEU A 402 17.60 10.89 -9.23
N VAL A 403 16.34 10.68 -9.55
CA VAL A 403 15.68 9.37 -9.57
C VAL A 403 15.36 9.02 -11.01
N TYR A 404 15.66 7.80 -11.43
CA TYR A 404 15.43 7.28 -12.78
C TYR A 404 14.42 6.16 -12.72
N VAL A 405 13.39 6.24 -13.57
CA VAL A 405 12.35 5.22 -13.64
C VAL A 405 12.06 4.91 -15.10
N GLY A 406 11.98 3.62 -15.40
CA GLY A 406 11.50 3.14 -16.68
C GLY A 406 9.99 3.23 -16.80
N LEU A 407 9.50 3.58 -18.00
CA LEU A 407 8.10 3.78 -18.31
C LEU A 407 7.63 2.78 -19.37
N GLY A 408 6.47 2.18 -19.15
CA GLY A 408 5.72 1.44 -20.14
C GLY A 408 5.07 0.16 -19.61
N PRO A 409 3.96 -0.27 -20.22
CA PRO A 409 3.17 -1.39 -19.72
C PRO A 409 3.69 -2.75 -20.21
N ALA A 410 3.26 -3.81 -19.54
CA ALA A 410 3.49 -5.19 -19.96
C ALA A 410 2.66 -5.62 -21.20
N THR A 411 1.82 -4.75 -21.75
CA THR A 411 0.84 -5.09 -22.79
C THR A 411 1.42 -5.08 -24.21
N PHE A 412 0.71 -5.72 -25.14
CA PHE A 412 0.99 -5.63 -26.57
C PHE A 412 -0.14 -4.88 -27.27
N THR A 413 0.19 -4.11 -28.31
CA THR A 413 -0.81 -3.75 -29.31
C THR A 413 -1.29 -5.00 -30.05
N TYR A 414 -2.49 -4.95 -30.63
CA TYR A 414 -3.08 -6.10 -31.32
C TYR A 414 -2.15 -6.71 -32.39
N GLU A 415 -1.49 -5.88 -33.20
CA GLU A 415 -0.57 -6.36 -34.24
C GLU A 415 0.68 -7.02 -33.65
N GLN A 416 1.22 -6.48 -32.56
CA GLN A 416 2.37 -7.08 -31.88
C GLN A 416 1.99 -8.38 -31.16
N GLY A 417 0.78 -8.47 -30.60
CA GLY A 417 0.26 -9.72 -30.03
C GLY A 417 0.15 -10.83 -31.09
N LYS A 418 -0.29 -10.50 -32.31
CA LYS A 418 -0.29 -11.45 -33.43
C LYS A 418 1.12 -11.91 -33.79
N LEU A 419 2.10 -11.00 -33.84
CA LEU A 419 3.49 -11.38 -34.10
C LEU A 419 4.05 -12.24 -32.96
N ASN A 420 3.70 -11.94 -31.72
CA ASN A 420 4.12 -12.71 -30.53
C ASN A 420 3.65 -14.17 -30.60
N ALA A 421 2.45 -14.43 -31.13
CA ALA A 421 1.96 -15.79 -31.36
C ALA A 421 2.85 -16.63 -32.31
N TYR A 422 3.70 -15.97 -33.12
CA TYR A 422 4.69 -16.60 -33.99
C TYR A 422 6.14 -16.38 -33.50
N GLY A 423 6.34 -15.90 -32.27
CA GLY A 423 7.64 -15.67 -31.65
C GLY A 423 8.29 -14.32 -31.96
N GLY A 424 7.54 -13.34 -32.47
CA GLY A 424 8.08 -12.08 -33.01
C GLY A 424 7.48 -10.76 -32.54
N GLY A 425 6.72 -10.75 -31.45
CA GLY A 425 6.10 -9.52 -30.95
C GLY A 425 7.04 -8.73 -30.04
N HIS A 426 7.01 -7.40 -30.17
CA HIS A 426 7.70 -6.47 -29.28
C HIS A 426 6.71 -5.93 -28.25
N ARG A 427 6.95 -6.25 -26.98
CA ARG A 427 6.08 -5.87 -25.84
C ARG A 427 6.16 -4.36 -25.62
N GLY A 428 5.02 -3.70 -25.41
CA GLY A 428 4.94 -2.26 -25.15
C GLY A 428 5.11 -1.36 -26.38
N LEU A 429 5.28 -1.94 -27.58
CA LEU A 429 5.51 -1.15 -28.79
C LEU A 429 4.26 -0.34 -29.15
N TYR A 430 4.38 0.99 -29.11
CA TYR A 430 3.31 1.98 -29.34
C TYR A 430 2.14 1.93 -28.35
N THR A 431 2.40 1.57 -27.09
CA THR A 431 1.37 1.49 -26.02
C THR A 431 1.32 2.72 -25.10
N GLY A 432 1.59 3.92 -25.63
CA GLY A 432 1.53 5.17 -24.87
C GLY A 432 2.92 5.77 -24.59
N LEU A 433 3.07 6.41 -23.43
CA LEU A 433 4.33 7.02 -23.00
C LEU A 433 5.29 5.93 -22.51
N THR A 434 6.42 5.77 -23.20
CA THR A 434 7.45 4.76 -22.88
C THR A 434 8.85 5.36 -22.93
N GLY A 435 9.77 4.79 -22.17
CA GLY A 435 11.18 5.20 -22.13
C GLY A 435 11.69 5.43 -20.71
N LEU A 436 12.73 6.26 -20.57
CA LEU A 436 13.36 6.51 -19.27
C LEU A 436 13.12 7.95 -18.82
N LEU A 437 12.53 8.11 -17.64
CA LEU A 437 12.27 9.39 -17.01
C LEU A 437 13.29 9.64 -15.89
N ALA A 438 13.84 10.86 -15.84
CA ALA A 438 14.62 11.32 -14.70
C ALA A 438 13.91 12.47 -13.99
N VAL A 439 13.86 12.39 -12.66
CA VAL A 439 13.20 13.38 -11.79
C VAL A 439 14.14 13.85 -10.70
N ASN A 440 13.92 15.04 -10.16
CA ASN A 440 14.68 15.51 -9.00
C ASN A 440 14.33 14.68 -7.76
N ALA A 441 15.33 14.09 -7.10
CA ALA A 441 15.10 13.22 -5.95
C ALA A 441 14.49 13.94 -4.75
N SER A 442 14.68 15.27 -4.64
CA SER A 442 14.19 16.05 -3.50
C SER A 442 12.81 16.63 -3.72
N THR A 443 12.44 16.95 -4.95
CA THR A 443 11.18 17.65 -5.25
C THR A 443 10.22 16.85 -6.12
N GLY A 444 10.63 15.73 -6.72
CA GLY A 444 9.83 14.94 -7.66
C GLY A 444 9.69 15.56 -9.05
N VAL A 445 10.19 16.79 -9.25
CA VAL A 445 10.00 17.52 -10.51
C VAL A 445 10.81 16.86 -11.64
N PRO A 446 10.17 16.49 -12.76
CA PRO A 446 10.85 15.95 -13.94
C PRO A 446 11.99 16.83 -14.46
N LYS A 447 13.09 16.19 -14.87
CA LYS A 447 14.30 16.85 -15.38
C LYS A 447 14.52 16.59 -16.85
N TRP A 448 14.43 15.33 -17.26
CA TRP A 448 14.52 14.94 -18.66
C TRP A 448 13.77 13.64 -18.87
N LEU A 449 13.40 13.40 -20.12
CA LEU A 449 12.70 12.20 -20.58
C LEU A 449 13.34 11.76 -21.88
N PHE A 450 13.76 10.49 -21.94
CA PHE A 450 14.20 9.84 -23.15
C PHE A 450 13.10 8.90 -23.63
N LEU A 451 12.52 9.17 -24.80
CA LEU A 451 11.43 8.38 -25.36
C LEU A 451 11.97 7.18 -26.13
N THR A 452 11.41 6.01 -25.85
CA THR A 452 11.57 4.80 -26.65
C THR A 452 10.29 4.51 -27.43
N LYS A 453 10.33 3.54 -28.34
CA LYS A 453 9.12 3.08 -29.04
C LYS A 453 8.30 2.11 -28.19
N SER A 454 8.93 1.55 -27.17
CA SER A 454 8.51 0.35 -26.47
C SER A 454 8.83 0.47 -24.98
N GLN A 455 8.16 -0.34 -24.16
CA GLN A 455 8.29 -0.26 -22.69
C GLN A 455 9.73 -0.38 -22.20
N ALA A 456 10.03 0.26 -21.09
CA ALA A 456 11.29 0.17 -20.37
C ALA A 456 11.06 -0.34 -18.94
N MET A 457 10.38 -1.47 -18.78
CA MET A 457 10.09 -2.10 -17.48
C MET A 457 11.37 -2.51 -16.71
N PRO A 458 12.43 -3.05 -17.33
CA PRO A 458 13.64 -3.44 -16.60
C PRO A 458 14.23 -2.26 -15.82
N THR A 459 14.62 -2.51 -14.58
CA THR A 459 15.31 -1.50 -13.75
C THR A 459 16.66 -1.16 -14.36
N PRO A 460 16.98 0.14 -14.54
CA PRO A 460 18.24 0.55 -15.12
C PRO A 460 19.42 0.30 -14.18
N VAL A 461 20.64 0.44 -14.70
CA VAL A 461 21.87 0.45 -13.90
C VAL A 461 22.67 1.72 -14.15
N VAL A 462 23.20 2.30 -13.08
CA VAL A 462 24.08 3.48 -13.15
C VAL A 462 25.54 3.06 -13.05
N TYR A 463 26.33 3.47 -14.03
CA TYR A 463 27.78 3.25 -14.03
C TYR A 463 28.51 4.44 -14.66
N ASN A 464 29.47 4.99 -13.93
CA ASN A 464 30.38 6.05 -14.42
C ASN A 464 29.65 7.27 -15.04
N GLY A 465 28.60 7.77 -14.37
CA GLY A 465 27.80 8.90 -14.84
C GLY A 465 26.86 8.58 -16.01
N MET A 466 26.70 7.30 -16.36
CA MET A 466 25.73 6.82 -17.34
C MET A 466 24.60 6.07 -16.64
N VAL A 467 23.38 6.26 -17.11
CA VAL A 467 22.25 5.39 -16.78
C VAL A 467 21.99 4.49 -17.98
N ILE A 468 22.00 3.19 -17.76
CA ILE A 468 21.94 2.16 -18.79
C ILE A 468 20.65 1.38 -18.57
N PHE A 469 19.83 1.23 -19.60
CA PHE A 469 18.53 0.58 -19.50
C PHE A 469 18.21 -0.18 -20.79
N ASP A 470 17.26 -1.11 -20.71
CA ASP A 470 16.83 -1.98 -21.82
C ASP A 470 15.34 -1.77 -22.09
N ASP A 471 14.92 -2.05 -23.32
CA ASP A 471 13.53 -1.84 -23.76
C ASP A 471 12.90 -3.06 -24.44
N GLY A 472 11.58 -3.02 -24.56
CA GLY A 472 10.79 -4.08 -25.17
C GLY A 472 10.98 -4.23 -26.69
N ASP A 473 11.69 -3.31 -27.35
CA ASP A 473 12.02 -3.36 -28.78
C ASP A 473 13.43 -3.94 -29.03
N GLY A 474 14.07 -4.47 -27.98
CA GLY A 474 15.37 -5.13 -28.07
C GLY A 474 16.53 -4.15 -28.15
N ASN A 475 16.48 -3.06 -27.38
CA ASN A 475 17.52 -2.05 -27.37
C ASN A 475 18.02 -1.75 -25.95
N VAL A 476 19.33 -1.92 -25.76
CA VAL A 476 20.04 -1.39 -24.59
C VAL A 476 20.58 -0.01 -24.92
N TYR A 477 20.24 0.98 -24.12
CA TYR A 477 20.70 2.35 -24.24
C TYR A 477 21.57 2.73 -23.04
N ALA A 478 22.62 3.50 -23.27
CA ALA A 478 23.29 4.26 -22.22
C ALA A 478 23.11 5.74 -22.46
N LEU A 479 22.57 6.42 -21.46
CA LEU A 479 22.36 7.85 -21.46
C LEU A 479 23.29 8.52 -20.45
N ASN A 480 23.69 9.76 -20.70
CA ASN A 480 24.30 10.59 -19.68
C ASN A 480 23.28 10.81 -18.55
N ALA A 481 23.63 10.40 -17.33
CA ALA A 481 22.72 10.39 -16.19
C ALA A 481 22.20 11.81 -15.84
N THR A 482 22.97 12.86 -16.13
CA THR A 482 22.60 14.24 -15.78
C THR A 482 21.59 14.84 -16.75
N ASN A 483 21.70 14.56 -18.05
CA ASN A 483 20.96 15.28 -19.09
C ASN A 483 20.18 14.41 -20.09
N GLY A 484 20.24 13.07 -19.96
CA GLY A 484 19.51 12.14 -20.79
C GLY A 484 20.03 12.00 -22.23
N GLN A 485 21.19 12.58 -22.56
CA GLN A 485 21.76 12.45 -23.90
C GLN A 485 22.26 11.02 -24.14
N LEU A 486 21.89 10.44 -25.28
CA LEU A 486 22.37 9.13 -25.72
C LEU A 486 23.89 9.13 -25.89
N ILE A 487 24.56 8.15 -25.28
CA ILE A 487 26.00 7.91 -25.39
C ILE A 487 26.27 6.75 -26.34
N TRP A 488 25.62 5.61 -26.11
CA TRP A 488 25.70 4.43 -26.97
C TRP A 488 24.38 3.65 -26.94
N ASN A 489 24.14 2.86 -27.97
CA ASN A 489 23.06 1.87 -28.01
C ASN A 489 23.56 0.54 -28.56
N TYR A 490 22.90 -0.54 -28.17
CA TYR A 490 23.07 -1.88 -28.70
C TYR A 490 21.71 -2.51 -28.94
N SER A 491 21.51 -3.11 -30.12
CA SER A 491 20.24 -3.74 -30.49
C SER A 491 20.38 -5.26 -30.62
N TYR A 492 19.34 -5.99 -30.27
CA TYR A 492 19.23 -7.44 -30.40
C TYR A 492 17.82 -7.86 -30.84
N ASP A 493 17.72 -9.06 -31.42
CA ASP A 493 16.44 -9.63 -31.84
C ASP A 493 15.74 -10.29 -30.64
N GLY A 494 14.92 -9.52 -29.94
CA GLY A 494 14.25 -9.96 -28.71
C GLY A 494 13.43 -8.86 -28.06
N SER A 495 12.98 -9.14 -26.84
CA SER A 495 12.26 -8.16 -26.02
C SER A 495 12.77 -8.30 -24.58
N ALA A 496 13.24 -7.21 -23.97
CA ALA A 496 13.40 -7.19 -22.52
C ALA A 496 12.01 -7.12 -21.88
N ASN A 497 11.74 -7.88 -20.83
CA ASN A 497 10.49 -7.78 -20.06
C ASN A 497 10.79 -7.24 -18.67
N MET A 498 10.90 -8.09 -17.64
CA MET A 498 11.21 -7.67 -16.26
C MET A 498 12.68 -7.87 -15.85
N ALA A 499 13.50 -8.49 -16.72
CA ALA A 499 14.90 -8.80 -16.47
C ALA A 499 15.77 -7.54 -16.32
N SER A 500 15.77 -7.00 -15.11
CA SER A 500 16.51 -5.80 -14.73
C SER A 500 18.02 -5.97 -14.93
N LEU A 501 18.70 -4.86 -15.23
CA LEU A 501 20.11 -4.90 -15.58
C LEU A 501 20.96 -5.09 -14.31
N ASN A 502 21.99 -5.92 -14.41
CA ASN A 502 22.97 -6.14 -13.35
C ASN A 502 24.37 -5.68 -13.80
N LEU A 503 25.26 -5.39 -12.85
CA LEU A 503 26.58 -4.82 -13.09
C LEU A 503 27.68 -5.69 -12.49
N TYR A 504 28.64 -6.10 -13.32
CA TYR A 504 29.89 -6.70 -12.89
C TYR A 504 31.04 -5.70 -13.05
N ILE A 505 31.78 -5.43 -11.98
CA ILE A 505 33.00 -4.60 -12.00
C ILE A 505 34.23 -5.51 -11.89
N GLY A 506 34.93 -5.69 -13.00
CA GLY A 506 36.17 -6.42 -13.08
C GLY A 506 37.40 -5.52 -12.92
N LYS A 507 38.59 -6.12 -13.02
CA LYS A 507 39.85 -5.36 -13.05
C LYS A 507 39.99 -4.63 -14.40
N GLY A 508 39.66 -3.34 -14.41
CA GLY A 508 39.87 -2.45 -15.56
C GLY A 508 38.73 -2.44 -16.60
N TYR A 509 37.62 -3.12 -16.34
CA TYR A 509 36.42 -3.11 -17.19
C TYR A 509 35.17 -3.38 -16.35
N ALA A 510 34.01 -2.99 -16.87
CA ALA A 510 32.72 -3.35 -16.30
C ALA A 510 31.82 -3.95 -17.38
N LEU A 511 30.97 -4.88 -16.97
CA LEU A 511 29.98 -5.51 -17.81
C LEU A 511 28.58 -5.20 -17.26
N VAL A 512 27.69 -4.80 -18.14
CA VAL A 512 26.25 -4.79 -17.88
C VAL A 512 25.68 -6.11 -18.37
N ILE A 513 24.92 -6.78 -17.51
CA ILE A 513 24.25 -8.05 -17.81
C ILE A 513 22.76 -7.77 -17.93
N THR A 514 22.17 -8.16 -19.06
CA THR A 514 20.72 -8.12 -19.30
C THR A 514 20.27 -9.45 -19.90
N ALA A 515 18.98 -9.76 -19.80
CA ALA A 515 18.40 -10.98 -20.33
C ALA A 515 17.10 -10.65 -21.09
N PHE A 516 16.81 -11.43 -22.12
CA PHE A 516 15.68 -11.14 -23.00
C PHE A 516 14.94 -12.40 -23.44
N SER A 517 13.66 -12.21 -23.72
CA SER A 517 12.80 -13.23 -24.29
C SER A 517 12.98 -13.35 -25.81
N PRO A 518 12.56 -14.47 -26.42
CA PRO A 518 12.66 -14.69 -27.85
C PRO A 518 12.03 -13.55 -28.66
N GLY A 519 12.70 -13.13 -29.73
CA GLY A 519 12.13 -12.30 -30.79
C GLY A 519 12.40 -12.90 -32.17
N TYR A 520 11.58 -12.51 -33.14
CA TYR A 520 11.72 -12.95 -34.52
C TYR A 520 12.90 -12.21 -35.18
N PRO A 521 13.76 -12.87 -35.97
CA PRO A 521 13.68 -14.27 -36.42
C PRO A 521 14.45 -15.28 -35.56
N VAL A 522 15.14 -14.83 -34.50
CA VAL A 522 16.08 -15.66 -33.71
C VAL A 522 15.34 -16.69 -32.84
N ASN A 523 14.10 -16.41 -32.43
CA ASN A 523 13.19 -17.29 -31.69
C ASN A 523 13.84 -17.99 -30.48
N MET A 524 14.68 -17.29 -29.74
CA MET A 524 15.37 -17.85 -28.58
C MET A 524 15.72 -16.79 -27.54
N SER A 525 15.53 -17.13 -26.26
CA SER A 525 15.96 -16.31 -25.14
C SER A 525 17.47 -16.31 -24.97
N ALA A 526 18.01 -15.22 -24.42
CA ALA A 526 19.42 -15.18 -24.08
C ALA A 526 19.71 -14.25 -22.91
N ILE A 527 20.86 -14.49 -22.29
CA ILE A 527 21.52 -13.54 -21.38
C ILE A 527 22.71 -12.96 -22.12
N ILE A 528 22.87 -11.65 -22.11
CA ILE A 528 23.95 -10.94 -22.80
C ILE A 528 24.75 -10.10 -21.82
N ALA A 529 26.06 -10.08 -22.01
CA ALA A 529 26.96 -9.15 -21.34
C ALA A 529 27.49 -8.13 -22.34
N LEU A 530 27.34 -6.86 -22.01
CA LEU A 530 27.85 -5.73 -22.78
C LEU A 530 28.94 -5.02 -21.97
N TYR A 531 29.98 -4.54 -22.63
CA TYR A 531 30.94 -3.64 -21.97
C TYR A 531 30.25 -2.32 -21.62
N ALA A 532 30.19 -1.97 -20.35
CA ALA A 532 29.40 -0.84 -19.84
C ALA A 532 29.78 0.52 -20.48
N ASN A 533 31.05 0.67 -20.86
CA ASN A 533 31.57 1.93 -21.41
C ASN A 533 31.15 2.22 -22.85
N ASN A 534 30.81 1.20 -23.65
CA ASN A 534 30.60 1.38 -25.10
C ASN A 534 29.50 0.48 -25.70
N GLY A 535 28.86 -0.37 -24.89
CA GLY A 535 27.78 -1.24 -25.33
C GLY A 535 28.20 -2.41 -26.23
N THR A 536 29.51 -2.63 -26.49
CA THR A 536 29.91 -3.73 -27.36
C THR A 536 29.72 -5.07 -26.65
N PRO A 537 29.22 -6.12 -27.32
CA PRO A 537 28.97 -7.40 -26.68
C PRO A 537 30.26 -8.09 -26.25
N ALA A 538 30.33 -8.48 -24.99
CA ALA A 538 31.39 -9.33 -24.45
C ALA A 538 31.09 -10.82 -24.72
N TYR A 539 29.86 -11.25 -24.47
CA TYR A 539 29.38 -12.61 -24.79
C TYR A 539 27.84 -12.68 -24.78
N ILE A 540 27.31 -13.76 -25.34
CA ILE A 540 25.88 -14.12 -25.30
C ILE A 540 25.74 -15.58 -24.84
N ILE A 541 24.91 -15.81 -23.82
CA ILE A 541 24.49 -17.13 -23.37
C ILE A 541 23.12 -17.43 -23.99
N LYS A 542 23.10 -18.33 -24.96
CA LYS A 542 21.88 -18.76 -25.66
C LYS A 542 21.13 -19.79 -24.81
N VAL A 543 19.82 -19.61 -24.63
CA VAL A 543 18.98 -20.46 -23.77
C VAL A 543 17.82 -21.08 -24.58
N PRO A 544 18.11 -22.03 -25.49
CA PRO A 544 17.11 -22.59 -26.42
C PRO A 544 16.05 -23.48 -25.76
N PHE A 545 16.24 -23.82 -24.49
CA PHE A 545 15.30 -24.63 -23.71
C PHE A 545 14.42 -23.79 -22.77
N ALA A 546 14.57 -22.47 -22.75
CA ALA A 546 13.71 -21.59 -21.98
C ALA A 546 12.28 -21.62 -22.53
N TYR A 547 11.31 -21.43 -21.64
CA TYR A 547 9.89 -21.34 -22.00
C TYR A 547 9.43 -19.88 -21.99
N GLY A 548 8.74 -19.48 -23.07
CA GLY A 548 8.09 -18.17 -23.16
C GLY A 548 9.03 -17.00 -22.87
N SER A 549 8.58 -16.07 -22.04
CA SER A 549 9.31 -14.87 -21.64
C SER A 549 10.28 -15.08 -20.48
N SER A 550 10.28 -16.25 -19.83
CA SER A 550 10.84 -16.46 -18.48
C SER A 550 12.28 -15.96 -18.25
N VAL A 551 13.19 -16.11 -19.22
CA VAL A 551 14.57 -15.58 -19.13
C VAL A 551 14.60 -14.06 -19.20
N GLY A 552 13.74 -13.44 -20.01
CA GLY A 552 13.57 -11.99 -20.08
C GLY A 552 12.74 -11.42 -18.93
N ASP A 553 12.21 -12.26 -18.04
CA ASP A 553 11.49 -11.84 -16.82
C ASP A 553 12.36 -12.01 -15.57
N ALA A 554 13.24 -13.02 -15.54
CA ALA A 554 14.12 -13.31 -14.41
C ALA A 554 15.25 -12.29 -14.31
N VAL A 555 15.55 -11.82 -13.10
CA VAL A 555 16.71 -10.95 -12.91
C VAL A 555 17.93 -11.75 -12.47
N PRO A 556 19.03 -11.76 -13.25
CA PRO A 556 20.21 -12.50 -12.89
C PRO A 556 20.95 -11.88 -11.69
N ALA A 557 21.53 -12.73 -10.84
CA ALA A 557 22.42 -12.34 -9.74
C ALA A 557 23.89 -12.59 -10.10
N ILE A 558 24.79 -11.82 -9.49
CA ILE A 558 26.23 -11.93 -9.65
C ILE A 558 26.87 -12.07 -8.27
N TYR A 559 27.77 -13.05 -8.11
CA TYR A 559 28.55 -13.23 -6.89
C TYR A 559 29.97 -13.69 -7.23
N GLY A 560 30.96 -12.80 -7.03
CA GLY A 560 32.32 -13.05 -7.46
C GLY A 560 32.40 -13.24 -8.98
N CYS A 561 32.79 -14.43 -9.45
CA CYS A 561 32.84 -14.75 -10.88
C CYS A 561 31.61 -15.52 -11.39
N TYR A 562 30.60 -15.73 -10.55
CA TYR A 562 29.40 -16.48 -10.89
C TYR A 562 28.29 -15.54 -11.33
N LEU A 563 27.67 -15.86 -12.46
CA LEU A 563 26.39 -15.36 -12.92
C LEU A 563 25.35 -16.45 -12.64
N VAL A 564 24.27 -16.11 -11.96
CA VAL A 564 23.23 -17.05 -11.52
C VAL A 564 21.87 -16.54 -11.99
N ASP A 565 21.11 -17.41 -12.62
CA ASP A 565 19.77 -17.08 -13.10
C ASP A 565 18.83 -18.29 -12.95
N SER A 566 17.53 -18.05 -12.82
CA SER A 566 16.53 -19.09 -12.66
C SER A 566 15.21 -18.72 -13.33
N PHE A 567 14.71 -19.63 -14.16
CA PHE A 567 13.59 -19.38 -15.07
C PHE A 567 12.90 -20.70 -15.47
N MET A 568 11.78 -20.61 -16.19
CA MET A 568 11.09 -21.80 -16.69
C MET A 568 11.73 -22.35 -17.97
N GLY A 569 11.78 -23.68 -18.07
CA GLY A 569 12.29 -24.34 -19.26
C GLY A 569 11.78 -25.75 -19.46
N TYR A 570 12.19 -26.32 -20.59
CA TYR A 570 11.87 -27.66 -21.06
C TYR A 570 10.36 -27.96 -21.06
N PRO A 571 9.56 -27.18 -21.81
CA PRO A 571 8.12 -27.37 -21.86
C PRO A 571 7.72 -28.74 -22.45
N ILE A 572 6.66 -29.31 -21.91
CA ILE A 572 5.90 -30.42 -22.50
C ILE A 572 4.53 -29.88 -22.89
N TYR A 573 4.14 -30.12 -24.14
CA TYR A 573 2.88 -29.69 -24.71
C TYR A 573 1.93 -30.88 -24.85
N HIS A 574 0.81 -30.85 -24.13
CA HIS A 574 -0.31 -31.78 -24.32
C HIS A 574 -1.43 -31.19 -25.18
N GLY A 575 -1.27 -29.92 -25.61
CA GLY A 575 -2.13 -29.22 -26.54
C GLY A 575 -1.70 -27.76 -26.67
N VAL A 576 -2.59 -26.91 -27.16
CA VAL A 576 -2.29 -25.51 -27.50
C VAL A 576 -2.75 -24.50 -26.44
N TYR A 577 -3.51 -24.96 -25.43
CA TYR A 577 -3.98 -24.12 -24.33
C TYR A 577 -2.97 -24.08 -23.20
N LEU A 578 -2.86 -22.94 -22.49
CA LEU A 578 -1.88 -22.73 -21.41
C LEU A 578 -1.97 -23.81 -20.34
N ASN A 579 -3.19 -24.20 -19.96
CA ASN A 579 -3.48 -25.28 -19.00
C ASN A 579 -3.07 -26.69 -19.46
N GLN A 580 -2.57 -26.84 -20.69
CA GLN A 580 -2.04 -28.08 -21.26
C GLN A 580 -0.51 -28.03 -21.46
N ILE A 581 0.14 -26.99 -20.96
CA ILE A 581 1.58 -26.80 -21.03
C ILE A 581 2.17 -27.01 -19.64
N TYR A 582 3.21 -27.83 -19.56
CA TYR A 582 3.91 -28.12 -18.32
C TYR A 582 5.38 -27.82 -18.48
N VAL A 583 5.97 -27.21 -17.47
CA VAL A 583 7.35 -26.70 -17.48
C VAL A 583 8.02 -27.05 -16.17
N ARG A 584 9.35 -26.95 -16.15
CA ARG A 584 10.14 -27.09 -14.94
C ARG A 584 11.00 -25.85 -14.74
N GLN A 585 11.25 -25.50 -13.49
CA GLN A 585 12.17 -24.41 -13.18
C GLN A 585 13.61 -24.91 -13.33
N VAL A 586 14.42 -24.07 -13.96
CA VAL A 586 15.80 -24.33 -14.33
C VAL A 586 16.68 -23.31 -13.61
N LEU A 587 17.72 -23.80 -12.94
CA LEU A 587 18.81 -23.00 -12.38
C LEU A 587 20.00 -23.05 -13.34
N LEU A 588 20.44 -21.88 -13.81
CA LEU A 588 21.62 -21.71 -14.65
C LEU A 588 22.71 -20.99 -13.85
N VAL A 589 23.92 -21.55 -13.89
CA VAL A 589 25.11 -20.88 -13.35
C VAL A 589 26.19 -20.84 -14.42
N ALA A 590 26.72 -19.65 -14.67
CA ALA A 590 27.75 -19.37 -15.65
C ALA A 590 28.88 -18.53 -15.05
N ASN A 591 29.99 -18.43 -15.77
CA ASN A 591 31.05 -17.49 -15.43
C ASN A 591 30.72 -16.10 -16.01
N VAL A 592 30.61 -15.10 -15.15
CA VAL A 592 30.19 -13.73 -15.52
C VAL A 592 31.19 -13.00 -16.43
N THR A 593 32.42 -13.48 -16.55
CA THR A 593 33.45 -12.79 -17.37
C THR A 593 33.50 -13.27 -18.82
N ASN A 594 32.98 -14.48 -19.10
CA ASN A 594 33.09 -15.09 -20.43
C ASN A 594 31.83 -15.85 -20.87
N GLY A 595 30.78 -15.87 -20.06
CA GLY A 595 29.51 -16.52 -20.36
C GLY A 595 29.55 -18.05 -20.38
N LYS A 596 30.68 -18.67 -20.02
CA LYS A 596 30.78 -20.12 -20.01
C LYS A 596 29.87 -20.69 -18.93
N ILE A 597 28.86 -21.44 -19.36
CA ILE A 597 27.97 -22.19 -18.47
C ILE A 597 28.82 -23.17 -17.65
N ILE A 598 28.65 -23.12 -16.33
CA ILE A 598 29.27 -24.01 -15.35
C ILE A 598 28.35 -25.21 -15.16
N TYR A 599 27.06 -24.97 -14.88
CA TYR A 599 26.04 -26.00 -14.85
C TYR A 599 24.64 -25.45 -15.14
N VAL A 600 23.75 -26.35 -15.53
CA VAL A 600 22.30 -26.13 -15.64
C VAL A 600 21.61 -27.27 -14.90
N LYS A 601 20.62 -26.97 -14.06
CA LYS A 601 19.87 -27.96 -13.28
C LYS A 601 18.38 -27.71 -13.34
N ASN A 602 17.60 -28.78 -13.51
CA ASN A 602 16.18 -28.74 -13.21
C ASN A 602 16.02 -28.83 -11.70
N ILE A 603 15.36 -27.86 -11.10
CA ILE A 603 15.23 -27.75 -9.64
C ILE A 603 13.82 -28.09 -9.13
N THR A 604 12.86 -28.26 -10.05
CA THR A 604 11.50 -28.70 -9.76
C THR A 604 11.10 -29.89 -10.63
N GLY A 605 9.99 -30.54 -10.26
CA GLY A 605 9.23 -31.36 -11.19
C GLY A 605 8.51 -30.51 -12.24
N TYR A 606 7.70 -31.17 -13.07
CA TYR A 606 6.81 -30.49 -14.00
C TYR A 606 5.63 -29.84 -13.25
N GLY A 607 5.35 -28.59 -13.56
CA GLY A 607 4.22 -27.82 -13.05
C GLY A 607 3.64 -26.92 -14.13
N HIS A 608 2.47 -26.35 -13.83
CA HIS A 608 1.88 -25.32 -14.67
C HIS A 608 2.77 -24.06 -14.63
N PRO A 609 2.96 -23.36 -15.76
CA PRO A 609 3.60 -22.04 -15.74
C PRO A 609 2.79 -21.06 -14.87
N GLY A 610 3.42 -19.99 -14.40
CA GLY A 610 2.67 -18.88 -13.78
C GLY A 610 1.84 -18.13 -14.84
N ASP A 611 0.74 -17.51 -14.40
CA ASP A 611 -0.12 -16.70 -15.26
C ASP A 611 0.47 -15.30 -15.52
N ASP A 612 1.60 -14.97 -14.89
CA ASP A 612 2.29 -13.68 -14.97
C ASP A 612 3.80 -13.79 -15.23
N ASN A 613 4.64 -13.41 -14.25
CA ASN A 613 6.09 -13.46 -14.32
C ASN A 613 6.57 -14.92 -14.16
N ASN A 614 7.26 -15.40 -15.18
CA ASN A 614 7.79 -16.77 -15.22
C ASN A 614 9.31 -16.83 -14.98
N GLY A 615 9.90 -15.72 -14.57
CA GLY A 615 11.25 -15.61 -14.02
C GLY A 615 11.24 -15.81 -12.51
N PHE A 616 12.32 -16.37 -11.98
CA PHE A 616 12.48 -16.66 -10.55
C PHE A 616 13.83 -16.13 -10.08
N SER A 617 13.86 -14.87 -9.67
CA SER A 617 15.11 -14.17 -9.36
C SER A 617 15.82 -14.80 -8.15
N PRO A 618 17.09 -15.21 -8.31
CA PRO A 618 17.87 -15.79 -7.22
C PRO A 618 18.51 -14.72 -6.33
N LEU A 619 18.57 -14.98 -5.02
CA LEU A 619 19.52 -14.35 -4.11
C LEU A 619 20.81 -15.19 -4.07
N VAL A 620 21.98 -14.56 -4.08
CA VAL A 620 23.25 -15.26 -3.85
C VAL A 620 24.00 -14.63 -2.69
N TYR A 621 24.19 -15.37 -1.61
CA TYR A 621 24.88 -14.86 -0.43
C TYR A 621 25.75 -15.94 0.20
N ASN A 622 26.99 -15.58 0.55
CA ASN A 622 27.98 -16.48 1.16
C ASN A 622 28.15 -17.84 0.46
N GLY A 623 28.15 -17.83 -0.88
CA GLY A 623 28.31 -19.05 -1.69
C GLY A 623 27.10 -19.98 -1.69
N ILE A 624 25.94 -19.49 -1.27
CA ILE A 624 24.64 -20.17 -1.32
C ILE A 624 23.71 -19.39 -2.24
N ILE A 625 23.00 -20.11 -3.09
CA ILE A 625 21.92 -19.58 -3.93
C ILE A 625 20.61 -19.88 -3.21
N TYR A 626 19.79 -18.87 -2.95
CA TYR A 626 18.42 -19.03 -2.47
C TYR A 626 17.48 -18.69 -3.63
N VAL A 627 16.64 -19.65 -4.00
CA VAL A 627 15.77 -19.52 -5.19
C VAL A 627 14.31 -19.75 -4.79
N PRO A 628 13.43 -18.77 -5.04
CA PRO A 628 11.98 -18.95 -4.88
C PRO A 628 11.42 -19.88 -5.97
N SER A 629 10.28 -20.52 -5.71
CA SER A 629 9.60 -21.36 -6.70
C SER A 629 8.09 -21.27 -6.55
N HIS A 630 7.42 -20.74 -7.57
CA HIS A 630 5.96 -20.77 -7.67
C HIS A 630 5.43 -22.21 -7.84
N ILE A 631 6.11 -23.06 -8.65
CA ILE A 631 5.69 -24.44 -8.90
C ILE A 631 5.54 -25.23 -7.60
N ASN A 632 6.54 -25.14 -6.73
CA ASN A 632 6.56 -25.89 -5.47
C ASN A 632 5.97 -25.10 -4.29
N ARG A 633 5.85 -23.77 -4.42
CA ARG A 633 5.59 -22.80 -3.35
C ARG A 633 6.59 -22.90 -2.21
N THR A 634 7.88 -22.90 -2.56
CA THR A 634 9.00 -23.07 -1.62
C THR A 634 10.17 -22.17 -1.98
N VAL A 635 11.02 -21.87 -1.01
CA VAL A 635 12.40 -21.41 -1.25
C VAL A 635 13.34 -22.60 -1.14
N ALA A 636 14.31 -22.72 -2.04
CA ALA A 636 15.34 -23.76 -1.99
C ALA A 636 16.74 -23.15 -1.95
N ALA A 637 17.63 -23.76 -1.18
CA ALA A 637 19.03 -23.36 -1.07
C ALA A 637 19.94 -24.34 -1.81
N PHE A 638 20.87 -23.83 -2.60
CA PHE A 638 21.86 -24.60 -3.35
C PHE A 638 23.27 -24.07 -3.10
N ASN A 639 24.24 -24.96 -3.05
CA ASN A 639 25.64 -24.55 -3.04
C ASN A 639 26.03 -23.96 -4.40
N LEU A 640 26.59 -22.74 -4.41
CA LEU A 640 26.85 -21.95 -5.62
C LEU A 640 27.81 -22.62 -6.61
N SER A 641 28.84 -23.31 -6.14
CA SER A 641 29.88 -23.87 -7.02
C SER A 641 29.52 -25.25 -7.58
N THR A 642 28.71 -26.02 -6.84
CA THR A 642 28.35 -27.41 -7.19
C THR A 642 26.90 -27.58 -7.66
N GLY A 643 26.05 -26.58 -7.39
CA GLY A 643 24.60 -26.66 -7.53
C GLY A 643 23.94 -27.74 -6.67
N LYS A 644 24.63 -28.26 -5.65
CA LYS A 644 24.07 -29.30 -4.77
C LYS A 644 22.98 -28.67 -3.89
N LEU A 645 21.80 -29.29 -3.86
CA LEU A 645 20.72 -28.91 -2.97
C LEU A 645 21.18 -29.02 -1.51
N ILE A 646 20.92 -27.99 -0.72
CA ILE A 646 21.20 -27.91 0.71
C ILE A 646 19.91 -28.20 1.48
N TRP A 647 18.85 -27.42 1.23
CA TRP A 647 17.54 -27.57 1.84
C TRP A 647 16.43 -27.03 0.94
N VAL A 648 15.19 -27.41 1.23
CA VAL A 648 13.96 -26.84 0.67
C VAL A 648 13.06 -26.46 1.84
N SER A 649 12.48 -25.27 1.80
CA SER A 649 11.57 -24.81 2.85
C SER A 649 10.28 -25.66 2.89
N PRO A 650 9.52 -25.60 4.00
CA PRO A 650 8.10 -25.94 3.96
C PRO A 650 7.36 -25.14 2.86
N LYS A 651 6.18 -25.62 2.46
CA LYS A 651 5.33 -24.87 1.53
C LYS A 651 4.85 -23.58 2.18
N LEU A 652 5.01 -22.47 1.47
CA LEU A 652 4.48 -21.16 1.83
C LEU A 652 3.10 -21.04 1.17
N TYR A 653 2.07 -20.73 1.96
CA TYR A 653 0.69 -21.00 1.58
C TYR A 653 0.05 -19.91 0.71
N HIS A 654 0.54 -18.68 0.80
CA HIS A 654 -0.01 -17.53 0.07
C HIS A 654 1.00 -16.87 -0.87
N ALA A 655 2.27 -17.29 -0.80
CA ALA A 655 3.37 -16.59 -1.45
C ALA A 655 3.28 -16.59 -2.98
N SER A 656 3.29 -15.38 -3.52
CA SER A 656 3.64 -15.08 -4.89
C SER A 656 5.18 -15.10 -4.99
N LEU A 657 5.76 -16.29 -5.15
CA LEU A 657 7.21 -16.50 -5.11
C LEU A 657 7.84 -16.34 -6.50
N ALA A 658 8.15 -15.10 -6.89
CA ALA A 658 8.87 -14.81 -8.14
C ALA A 658 10.19 -14.06 -7.92
N ASP A 659 10.26 -13.06 -7.02
CA ASP A 659 11.49 -12.32 -6.77
C ASP A 659 12.29 -12.82 -5.55
N GLN A 660 13.53 -12.34 -5.39
CA GLN A 660 14.44 -12.89 -4.41
C GLN A 660 13.98 -12.64 -2.96
N PRO A 661 14.27 -13.59 -2.05
CA PRO A 661 14.18 -13.30 -0.63
C PRO A 661 15.38 -12.46 -0.17
N VAL A 662 15.36 -12.00 1.09
CA VAL A 662 16.44 -11.23 1.71
C VAL A 662 17.17 -12.06 2.76
N TYR A 663 18.50 -12.04 2.75
CA TYR A 663 19.30 -12.60 3.84
C TYR A 663 19.62 -11.53 4.88
N TYR A 664 19.23 -11.77 6.14
CA TYR A 664 19.53 -10.91 7.28
C TYR A 664 19.80 -11.75 8.53
N ASP A 665 20.97 -11.55 9.15
CA ASP A 665 21.36 -12.15 10.44
C ASP A 665 21.06 -13.66 10.59
N GLY A 666 21.40 -14.46 9.56
CA GLY A 666 21.17 -15.91 9.60
C GLY A 666 19.74 -16.35 9.25
N TYR A 667 18.89 -15.41 8.83
CA TYR A 667 17.54 -15.65 8.35
C TYR A 667 17.39 -15.35 6.86
N ILE A 668 16.43 -16.01 6.23
CA ILE A 668 15.92 -15.71 4.90
C ILE A 668 14.49 -15.19 5.09
N ILE A 669 14.28 -13.94 4.75
CA ILE A 669 13.01 -13.22 4.87
C ILE A 669 12.33 -13.24 3.51
N VAL A 670 11.06 -13.66 3.50
CA VAL A 670 10.30 -13.93 2.28
C VAL A 670 8.91 -13.30 2.40
N PRO A 671 8.51 -12.38 1.53
CA PRO A 671 7.10 -12.01 1.40
C PRO A 671 6.25 -13.24 1.04
N ASP A 672 5.22 -13.50 1.85
CA ASP A 672 4.25 -14.60 1.72
C ASP A 672 2.85 -13.98 1.69
N PHE A 673 2.65 -13.03 0.77
CA PHE A 673 1.42 -12.25 0.58
C PHE A 673 1.08 -11.38 1.80
N ASP A 674 0.02 -11.68 2.54
CA ASP A 674 -0.41 -10.94 3.73
C ASP A 674 0.52 -11.11 4.96
N HIS A 675 1.60 -11.88 4.78
CA HIS A 675 2.60 -12.16 5.79
C HIS A 675 4.04 -12.04 5.28
N ILE A 676 4.98 -11.93 6.21
CA ILE A 676 6.40 -12.15 5.99
C ILE A 676 6.80 -13.48 6.66
N ALA A 677 7.30 -14.42 5.87
CA ALA A 677 7.86 -15.67 6.36
C ALA A 677 9.35 -15.52 6.66
N VAL A 678 9.77 -15.97 7.84
CA VAL A 678 11.17 -15.97 8.28
C VAL A 678 11.67 -17.40 8.35
N LEU A 679 12.63 -17.73 7.50
CA LEU A 679 13.26 -19.04 7.43
C LEU A 679 14.65 -18.99 8.05
N ASN A 680 15.07 -20.05 8.75
CA ASN A 680 16.47 -20.18 9.14
C ASN A 680 17.33 -20.41 7.89
N ALA A 681 18.33 -19.57 7.62
CA ALA A 681 19.12 -19.65 6.40
C ALA A 681 19.95 -20.93 6.27
N THR A 682 20.28 -21.59 7.40
CA THR A 682 21.07 -22.82 7.41
C THR A 682 20.21 -24.06 7.19
N THR A 683 18.99 -24.09 7.72
CA THR A 683 18.14 -25.30 7.73
C THR A 683 16.91 -25.21 6.82
N GLY A 684 16.51 -24.00 6.40
CA GLY A 684 15.28 -23.75 5.63
C GLY A 684 13.99 -23.88 6.44
N GLN A 685 14.08 -24.11 7.76
CA GLN A 685 12.91 -24.25 8.63
C GLN A 685 12.25 -22.89 8.84
N LEU A 686 10.91 -22.88 8.83
CA LEU A 686 10.11 -21.71 9.20
C LEU A 686 10.29 -21.42 10.70
N VAL A 687 10.78 -20.22 11.01
CA VAL A 687 11.03 -19.73 12.36
C VAL A 687 9.88 -18.85 12.82
N ASN A 688 9.44 -17.92 11.97
CA ASN A 688 8.34 -17.01 12.26
C ASN A 688 7.50 -16.76 11.00
N LYS A 689 6.26 -16.31 11.21
CA LYS A 689 5.37 -15.80 10.16
C LYS A 689 4.65 -14.56 10.71
N TYR A 690 5.09 -13.39 10.29
CA TYR A 690 4.58 -12.11 10.77
C TYR A 690 3.44 -11.62 9.87
N TYR A 691 2.29 -11.28 10.46
CA TYR A 691 1.18 -10.68 9.72
C TYR A 691 1.43 -9.19 9.54
N VAL A 692 1.49 -8.75 8.29
CA VAL A 692 1.90 -7.38 7.93
C VAL A 692 0.75 -6.40 8.07
N GLY A 693 -0.47 -6.88 7.89
CA GLY A 693 -1.64 -6.03 7.83
C GLY A 693 -1.76 -5.30 6.49
N VAL A 694 -1.09 -5.74 5.43
CA VAL A 694 -1.41 -5.47 4.00
C VAL A 694 -0.96 -6.70 3.20
N ASP A 695 -1.50 -6.86 2.00
CA ASP A 695 -1.14 -7.98 1.13
C ASP A 695 0.07 -7.58 0.27
N LEU A 696 1.22 -8.18 0.55
CA LEU A 696 2.47 -7.92 -0.17
C LEU A 696 2.51 -8.64 -1.52
N GLY A 697 3.33 -8.11 -2.41
CA GLY A 697 3.53 -8.63 -3.75
C GLY A 697 4.62 -9.69 -3.88
N LYS A 698 5.06 -9.81 -5.14
CA LYS A 698 6.30 -10.47 -5.56
C LYS A 698 7.52 -9.57 -5.37
N ASP A 699 7.45 -8.64 -4.44
CA ASP A 699 8.37 -7.53 -4.32
C ASP A 699 9.62 -7.89 -3.54
N GLN A 700 10.71 -7.17 -3.78
CA GLN A 700 11.90 -7.29 -2.95
C GLN A 700 11.77 -6.37 -1.72
N PRO A 701 11.72 -6.90 -0.50
CA PRO A 701 11.80 -6.06 0.68
C PRO A 701 13.22 -5.50 0.81
N VAL A 702 13.34 -4.34 1.43
CA VAL A 702 14.62 -3.69 1.74
C VAL A 702 14.78 -3.63 3.24
N ILE A 703 16.01 -3.86 3.72
CA ILE A 703 16.35 -3.68 5.13
C ILE A 703 17.30 -2.52 5.29
N VAL A 704 16.93 -1.57 6.15
CA VAL A 704 17.78 -0.43 6.53
C VAL A 704 17.81 -0.31 8.04
N GLY A 705 18.97 -0.56 8.64
CA GLY A 705 19.13 -0.56 10.08
C GLY A 705 18.33 -1.69 10.74
N ASN A 706 17.31 -1.32 11.51
CA ASN A 706 16.42 -2.25 12.20
C ASN A 706 15.03 -2.36 11.57
N ASP A 707 14.80 -1.76 10.40
CA ASP A 707 13.49 -1.76 9.76
C ASP A 707 13.52 -2.53 8.44
N LEU A 708 12.44 -3.26 8.18
CA LEU A 708 12.08 -3.81 6.89
C LEU A 708 11.10 -2.85 6.22
N ILE A 709 11.35 -2.55 4.95
CA ILE A 709 10.54 -1.66 4.11
C ILE A 709 10.10 -2.45 2.89
N ASP A 710 8.82 -2.36 2.54
CA ASP A 710 8.26 -3.08 1.39
C ASP A 710 7.11 -2.30 0.75
N SER A 711 6.67 -2.77 -0.41
CA SER A 711 5.51 -2.28 -1.15
C SER A 711 4.49 -3.40 -1.39
N SER A 712 3.35 -3.09 -2.00
CA SER A 712 2.22 -4.00 -2.12
C SER A 712 1.57 -3.87 -3.49
N ILE A 713 1.17 -5.02 -4.04
CA ILE A 713 0.37 -5.11 -5.27
C ILE A 713 -0.99 -4.40 -5.19
N PHE A 714 -1.38 -3.95 -4.00
CA PHE A 714 -2.61 -3.19 -3.75
C PHE A 714 -2.37 -1.72 -3.44
N GLY A 715 -1.17 -1.19 -3.69
CA GLY A 715 -0.86 0.23 -3.55
C GLY A 715 -0.64 0.65 -2.09
N TYR A 716 0.15 -0.12 -1.34
CA TYR A 716 0.58 0.25 0.01
C TYR A 716 2.10 0.23 0.10
N ILE A 717 2.67 1.17 0.86
CA ILE A 717 4.10 1.21 1.19
C ILE A 717 4.21 1.07 2.70
N ILE A 718 5.11 0.24 3.19
CA ILE A 718 5.21 -0.05 4.62
C ILE A 718 6.63 0.07 5.14
N ALA A 719 6.73 0.35 6.44
CA ALA A 719 7.91 0.06 7.23
C ALA A 719 7.51 -0.67 8.51
N VAL A 720 8.28 -1.70 8.86
CA VAL A 720 8.06 -2.53 10.04
C VAL A 720 9.40 -2.78 10.75
N PRO A 721 9.48 -2.60 12.09
CA PRO A 721 10.68 -2.95 12.83
C PRO A 721 10.95 -4.46 12.76
N LEU A 722 12.18 -4.84 12.44
CA LEU A 722 12.64 -6.23 12.35
C LEU A 722 12.46 -7.00 13.66
N CYS A 723 12.47 -6.33 14.82
CA CYS A 723 12.21 -6.96 16.10
C CYS A 723 10.77 -7.51 16.26
N LEU A 724 9.85 -7.10 15.38
CA LEU A 724 8.50 -7.68 15.28
C LEU A 724 8.45 -8.83 14.27
N VAL A 725 9.30 -8.77 13.24
CA VAL A 725 9.34 -9.73 12.12
C VAL A 725 10.13 -10.99 12.49
N LEU A 726 11.29 -10.84 13.13
CA LEU A 726 12.17 -11.92 13.57
C LEU A 726 11.66 -12.55 14.87
#